data_AF-A0A5B9WI76-F1
#
_entry.id   AF-A0A5B9WI76-F1
#
_cell.length_a   1.000
_cell.length_b   1.000
_cell.length_c   1.000
_cell.angle_alpha   90.00
_cell.angle_beta   90.00
_cell.angle_gamma   90.00
#
_symmetry.space_group_name_H-M   'P 1'
#
loop_
_entity.id
_entity.type
_entity.pdbx_description
1 polymer ?
#
loop_
_entity_poly.entity_id
_entity_poly.type
_entity_poly.pdbx_seq_one_letter_code
_entity_poly.pdbx_strand_id
1 'polypeptide(L)'
;MLRKLAFFIAVIFVLPAYAQVPAPDGLLCDLLAYTDMHVLHGYPVQPSQATPSVRIASRQPAFSWAIPGYTADLQQSAYRILLADHPDTLLRDRGNFWDSDKVMAATSTGIMYNGKPLQPGKHYYWKVKIWDGSGLESHYSAPRIFVTDTVLTDYASAGYPLQKTDQLPAALYKRTNVYHADFGKAAFGQIKLRLQAAGDHDTVRVHLGEAVHPDGSINRQPGGTIRYQVYTLPLRPGLHTYQVQIRPDRRNTGPQAIKMPDYIGEVLPFRYCEIEGYKGALQQTDVTRVAVNYPFNDSAAHFLSADTVLNAVWELCKYSMKATSFTGIYVDGDRERIPYEADAYINQLGHYAADREFSMARRSHEYLLHHATWPTEWILQSVLMAWNDYLYTGDIRSARYHYNDLKAKLLIPLEGENGLISTRTGKQSPELLKAIHYNGKALRDIVDWPHSGILGLGKSEGGETDGFVFMDYNTVINAYYYKALRDMQQLAGALGNNEDAVSFAARADRMKKSFQRLLWNNRQKVFRDGIGTDHASLHANMFAMAFGLVEERHKASVASFIRSRGMACSVYGSQFLMDAVYDAGDAAYGLSLLSSQQERSWYNMIRAGSTIAMEAWDNKYKPNQDWNHAWGAVPANIIPRKLMGIEPLQPGWSRFRIKPQPGSLPWASLQLPTIKGYIRMAFRQSPGEFRMKVAIPANTIAEVILPVQNGAAITVNGETVKMLTTLGGGEYDILVKEK
;
A
#
# COMPACT_ATOMS: atom_id res chain seq x y z
N MET A 1 -85.33 27.88 9.17
CA MET A 1 -84.36 28.30 10.20
C MET A 1 -82.96 27.96 9.72
N LEU A 2 -82.13 28.98 9.48
CA LEU A 2 -80.76 28.88 8.98
C LEU A 2 -79.86 28.05 9.92
N ARG A 3 -79.03 27.16 9.37
CA ARG A 3 -77.75 26.78 9.98
C ARG A 3 -76.65 26.78 8.92
N LYS A 4 -75.70 27.70 9.11
CA LYS A 4 -74.48 27.88 8.31
C LYS A 4 -73.54 26.69 8.54
N LEU A 5 -73.05 26.08 7.46
CA LEU A 5 -71.94 25.13 7.49
C LEU A 5 -70.69 25.86 6.99
N ALA A 6 -69.73 26.08 7.89
CA ALA A 6 -68.45 26.70 7.56
C ALA A 6 -67.49 25.63 7.02
N PHE A 7 -66.96 25.87 5.81
CA PHE A 7 -65.90 25.08 5.18
C PHE A 7 -64.55 25.44 5.84
N PHE A 8 -63.87 24.46 6.46
CA PHE A 8 -62.47 24.57 6.85
C PHE A 8 -61.61 23.94 5.75
N ILE A 9 -60.88 24.77 5.00
CA ILE A 9 -59.83 24.32 4.08
C ILE A 9 -58.57 24.11 4.92
N ALA A 10 -58.17 22.86 5.13
CA ALA A 10 -56.88 22.52 5.72
C ALA A 10 -55.80 22.69 4.64
N VAL A 11 -55.03 23.77 4.73
CA VAL A 11 -53.81 23.96 3.94
C VAL A 11 -52.71 23.06 4.54
N ILE A 12 -52.43 21.95 3.88
CA ILE A 12 -51.27 21.11 4.18
C ILE A 12 -50.03 21.85 3.66
N PHE A 13 -49.27 22.47 4.56
CA PHE A 13 -47.91 22.92 4.26
C PHE A 13 -47.00 21.69 4.15
N VAL A 14 -46.68 21.29 2.92
CA VAL A 14 -45.54 20.43 2.66
C VAL A 14 -44.29 21.30 2.86
N LEU A 15 -43.73 21.26 4.07
CA LEU A 15 -42.39 21.81 4.31
C LEU A 15 -41.40 20.96 3.49
N PRO A 16 -40.60 21.55 2.59
CA PRO A 16 -39.50 20.81 1.98
C PRO A 16 -38.55 20.38 3.10
N ALA A 17 -38.31 19.07 3.21
CA ALA A 17 -37.21 18.58 4.02
C ALA A 17 -35.92 19.13 3.41
N TYR A 18 -35.35 20.19 4.01
CA TYR A 18 -34.03 20.65 3.64
C TYR A 18 -33.06 19.50 3.90
N ALA A 19 -32.48 18.96 2.83
CA ALA A 19 -31.44 17.94 2.94
C ALA A 19 -30.29 18.53 3.76
N GLN A 20 -30.10 18.02 4.98
CA GLN A 20 -29.07 18.51 5.86
C GLN A 20 -27.69 18.07 5.36
N VAL A 21 -26.69 18.96 5.43
CA VAL A 21 -25.30 18.60 5.12
C VAL A 21 -24.87 17.48 6.08
N PRO A 22 -24.35 16.34 5.57
CA PRO A 22 -23.95 15.22 6.41
C PRO A 22 -22.81 15.62 7.34
N ALA A 23 -22.87 15.16 8.59
CA ALA A 23 -21.79 15.37 9.55
C ALA A 23 -20.51 14.64 9.08
N PRO A 24 -19.32 15.26 9.16
CA PRO A 24 -18.07 14.60 8.78
C PRO A 24 -17.85 13.26 9.48
N ASP A 25 -17.20 12.31 8.78
CA ASP A 25 -16.85 11.00 9.30
C ASP A 25 -15.41 10.61 8.94
N GLY A 26 -15.04 9.35 9.24
CA GLY A 26 -13.72 8.84 8.91
C GLY A 26 -12.57 9.66 9.50
N LEU A 27 -12.80 10.33 10.63
CA LEU A 27 -11.84 11.21 11.30
C LEU A 27 -10.51 10.50 11.55
N LEU A 28 -9.41 11.18 11.25
CA LEU A 28 -8.04 10.75 11.52
C LEU A 28 -7.31 11.81 12.34
N CYS A 29 -6.52 11.38 13.33
CA CYS A 29 -5.53 12.19 14.03
C CYS A 29 -4.15 11.60 13.78
N ASP A 30 -3.24 12.38 13.19
CA ASP A 30 -1.93 11.91 12.70
C ASP A 30 -2.05 10.62 11.86
N LEU A 31 -3.01 10.63 10.93
CA LEU A 31 -3.35 9.52 10.03
C LEU A 31 -3.97 8.28 10.69
N LEU A 32 -4.21 8.29 12.01
CA LEU A 32 -4.82 7.18 12.75
C LEU A 32 -6.32 7.38 12.95
N ALA A 33 -7.10 6.34 12.62
CA ALA A 33 -8.55 6.28 12.82
C ALA A 33 -8.97 5.79 14.22
N TYR A 34 -8.11 5.00 14.88
CA TYR A 34 -8.41 4.32 16.16
C TYR A 34 -7.41 4.74 17.25
N THR A 35 -7.30 6.05 17.49
CA THR A 35 -6.40 6.62 18.52
C THR A 35 -6.78 6.27 19.96
N ASP A 36 -7.94 5.64 20.13
CA ASP A 36 -8.49 5.09 21.36
C ASP A 36 -8.27 3.59 21.49
N MET A 37 -7.45 2.97 20.64
CA MET A 37 -7.19 1.53 20.70
C MET A 37 -6.49 1.14 22.01
N HIS A 38 -7.02 0.09 22.65
CA HIS A 38 -6.44 -0.54 23.83
C HIS A 38 -5.98 -1.95 23.48
N VAL A 39 -4.72 -2.26 23.77
CA VAL A 39 -4.10 -3.55 23.50
C VAL A 39 -3.42 -4.08 24.77
N LEU A 40 -3.71 -5.33 25.12
CA LEU A 40 -3.08 -6.04 26.22
C LEU A 40 -2.42 -7.32 25.71
N HIS A 41 -1.10 -7.43 25.87
CA HIS A 41 -0.29 -8.56 25.37
C HIS A 41 -0.51 -8.88 23.87
N GLY A 42 -0.80 -7.85 23.08
CA GLY A 42 -1.09 -7.95 21.64
C GLY A 42 -2.58 -8.12 21.30
N TYR A 43 -3.48 -8.40 22.25
CA TYR A 43 -4.91 -8.52 21.95
C TYR A 43 -5.62 -7.17 22.10
N PRO A 44 -6.43 -6.74 21.13
CA PRO A 44 -7.38 -5.65 21.34
C PRO A 44 -8.33 -5.98 22.50
N VAL A 45 -8.48 -5.05 23.43
CA VAL A 45 -9.30 -5.22 24.65
C VAL A 45 -10.21 -4.01 24.86
N GLN A 46 -11.18 -4.15 25.78
CA GLN A 46 -12.04 -3.04 26.17
C GLN A 46 -11.23 -1.98 26.95
N PRO A 47 -11.63 -0.68 26.89
CA PRO A 47 -10.95 0.40 27.60
C PRO A 47 -10.75 0.19 29.10
N SER A 48 -11.63 -0.58 29.76
CA SER A 48 -11.54 -0.90 31.19
C SER A 48 -10.40 -1.88 31.54
N GLN A 49 -9.80 -2.54 30.55
CA GLN A 49 -8.84 -3.63 30.77
C GLN A 49 -7.39 -3.20 30.58
N ALA A 50 -7.12 -2.09 29.89
CA ALA A 50 -5.77 -1.60 29.63
C ALA A 50 -5.76 -0.08 29.43
N THR A 51 -4.61 0.55 29.58
CA THR A 51 -4.44 1.96 29.19
C THR A 51 -4.41 2.10 27.66
N PRO A 52 -4.72 3.29 27.09
CA PRO A 52 -4.66 3.50 25.65
C PRO A 52 -3.26 3.18 25.11
N SER A 53 -3.19 2.38 24.05
CA SER A 53 -1.91 1.88 23.51
C SER A 53 -1.36 2.74 22.38
N VAL A 54 -2.17 3.63 21.82
CA VAL A 54 -1.78 4.60 20.79
C VAL A 54 -1.44 5.92 21.46
N ARG A 55 -0.33 6.54 21.03
CA ARG A 55 0.16 7.82 21.55
C ARG A 55 0.45 8.80 20.43
N ILE A 56 0.10 10.05 20.66
CA ILE A 56 0.38 11.18 19.76
C ILE A 56 1.52 12.00 20.36
N ALA A 57 2.72 11.89 19.78
CA ALA A 57 3.91 12.58 20.26
C ALA A 57 4.12 13.97 19.63
N SER A 58 3.44 14.29 18.52
CA SER A 58 3.54 15.63 17.93
C SER A 58 2.82 16.67 18.79
N ARG A 59 3.48 17.80 19.05
CA ARG A 59 2.88 19.00 19.68
C ARG A 59 1.77 19.62 18.85
N GLN A 60 1.81 19.41 17.53
CA GLN A 60 0.85 19.92 16.58
C GLN A 60 0.33 18.74 15.74
N PRO A 61 -0.54 17.89 16.31
CA PRO A 61 -1.16 16.82 15.54
C PRO A 61 -1.96 17.39 14.37
N ALA A 62 -2.12 16.60 13.31
CA ALA A 62 -2.94 16.96 12.17
C ALA A 62 -4.23 16.16 12.15
N PHE A 63 -5.31 16.84 11.79
CA PHE A 63 -6.65 16.28 11.68
C PHE A 63 -7.07 16.15 10.22
N SER A 64 -7.69 15.02 9.90
CA SER A 64 -8.30 14.78 8.60
C SER A 64 -9.69 14.17 8.76
N TRP A 65 -10.58 14.40 7.80
CA TRP A 65 -11.92 13.83 7.79
C TRP A 65 -12.40 13.61 6.35
N ALA A 66 -13.29 12.63 6.23
CA ALA A 66 -14.10 12.41 5.04
C ALA A 66 -15.46 13.11 5.21
N ILE A 67 -16.12 13.37 4.09
CA ILE A 67 -17.48 13.92 4.06
C ILE A 67 -18.37 12.80 3.55
N PRO A 68 -19.32 12.30 4.38
CA PRO A 68 -20.17 11.19 3.96
C PRO A 68 -21.04 11.58 2.77
N GLY A 69 -21.38 10.57 1.98
CA GLY A 69 -22.35 10.70 0.91
C GLY A 69 -21.75 10.83 -0.48
N TYR A 70 -22.62 10.57 -1.45
CA TYR A 70 -22.35 10.62 -2.88
C TYR A 70 -23.39 11.50 -3.58
N THR A 71 -23.87 12.52 -2.87
CA THR A 71 -24.75 13.54 -3.45
C THR A 71 -23.93 14.40 -4.40
N ALA A 72 -24.47 14.65 -5.60
CA ALA A 72 -23.83 15.49 -6.59
C ALA A 72 -23.44 16.86 -6.00
N ASP A 73 -22.23 17.30 -6.33
CA ASP A 73 -21.70 18.64 -6.03
C ASP A 73 -21.53 18.98 -4.54
N LEU A 74 -21.57 17.99 -3.65
CA LEU A 74 -21.24 18.23 -2.25
C LEU A 74 -19.74 18.55 -2.10
N GLN A 75 -19.44 19.83 -1.86
CA GLN A 75 -18.11 20.35 -1.59
C GLN A 75 -18.10 21.14 -0.30
N GLN A 76 -17.04 20.98 0.49
CA GLN A 76 -16.83 21.78 1.69
C GLN A 76 -16.37 23.19 1.29
N SER A 77 -17.01 24.22 1.84
CA SER A 77 -16.56 25.60 1.72
C SER A 77 -15.87 26.11 2.98
N ALA A 78 -16.22 25.55 4.15
CA ALA A 78 -15.64 25.90 5.43
C ALA A 78 -15.70 24.74 6.43
N TYR A 79 -14.92 24.83 7.49
CA TYR A 79 -14.97 23.90 8.63
C TYR A 79 -14.82 24.62 9.97
N ARG A 80 -15.20 23.94 11.05
CA ARG A 80 -14.90 24.34 12.43
C ARG A 80 -14.54 23.11 13.26
N ILE A 81 -13.34 23.12 13.84
CA ILE A 81 -12.84 22.08 14.74
C ILE A 81 -12.96 22.58 16.17
N LEU A 82 -13.47 21.72 17.05
CA LEU A 82 -13.42 21.92 18.49
C LEU A 82 -12.55 20.85 19.11
N LEU A 83 -11.71 21.24 20.07
CA LEU A 83 -10.91 20.34 20.90
C LEU A 83 -10.99 20.74 22.36
N ALA A 84 -11.23 19.74 23.21
CA ALA A 84 -11.34 19.88 24.65
C ALA A 84 -10.56 18.79 25.40
N ASP A 85 -10.24 19.05 26.67
CA ASP A 85 -9.63 18.08 27.59
C ASP A 85 -10.65 17.21 28.33
N HIS A 86 -11.95 17.47 28.16
CA HIS A 86 -13.04 16.71 28.77
C HIS A 86 -14.20 16.52 27.80
N PRO A 87 -14.83 15.33 27.75
CA PRO A 87 -15.92 15.05 26.81
C PRO A 87 -17.14 15.95 27.04
N ASP A 88 -17.52 16.22 28.29
CA ASP A 88 -18.67 17.10 28.61
C ASP A 88 -18.52 18.52 28.07
N THR A 89 -17.29 19.05 28.03
CA THR A 89 -17.00 20.36 27.45
C THR A 89 -17.31 20.34 25.95
N LEU A 90 -16.90 19.28 25.27
CA LEU A 90 -17.13 19.10 23.84
C LEU A 90 -18.60 18.82 23.53
N LEU A 91 -19.33 18.10 24.39
CA LEU A 91 -20.78 17.87 24.26
C LEU A 91 -21.59 19.17 24.35
N ARG A 92 -21.06 20.21 25.01
CA ARG A 92 -21.65 21.56 25.07
C ARG A 92 -21.17 22.47 23.92
N ASP A 93 -20.60 21.90 22.87
CA ASP A 93 -20.02 22.60 21.71
C ASP A 93 -18.97 23.67 22.11
N ARG A 94 -18.12 23.34 23.09
CA ARG A 94 -16.99 24.21 23.50
C ARG A 94 -15.66 23.51 23.29
N GLY A 95 -14.70 24.23 22.72
CA GLY A 95 -13.31 23.80 22.60
C GLY A 95 -12.41 24.63 23.52
N ASN A 96 -12.24 24.22 24.78
CA ASN A 96 -11.44 24.98 25.76
C ASN A 96 -9.93 24.93 25.46
N PHE A 97 -9.47 23.98 24.65
CA PHE A 97 -8.10 23.91 24.15
C PHE A 97 -7.95 24.47 22.75
N TRP A 98 -8.92 24.20 21.87
CA TRP A 98 -8.95 24.80 20.54
C TRP A 98 -10.37 24.93 20.02
N ASP A 99 -10.65 26.10 19.50
CA ASP A 99 -11.77 26.37 18.61
C ASP A 99 -11.14 27.02 17.38
N SER A 100 -11.30 26.41 16.21
CA SER A 100 -10.73 26.97 14.98
C SER A 100 -11.48 28.19 14.46
N ASP A 101 -12.61 28.55 15.09
CA ASP A 101 -13.67 29.35 14.48
C ASP A 101 -14.12 28.75 13.14
N LYS A 102 -14.91 29.50 12.37
CA LYS A 102 -15.25 29.12 11.00
C LYS A 102 -14.08 29.45 10.07
N VAL A 103 -13.38 28.43 9.60
CA VAL A 103 -12.27 28.57 8.65
C VAL A 103 -12.80 28.39 7.22
N MET A 104 -12.65 29.41 6.38
CA MET A 104 -13.06 29.38 4.97
C MET A 104 -12.05 28.59 4.12
N ALA A 105 -12.15 27.27 4.12
CA ALA A 105 -11.31 26.39 3.35
C ALA A 105 -12.01 25.07 2.97
N ALA A 106 -11.75 24.60 1.76
CA ALA A 106 -12.20 23.30 1.26
C ALA A 106 -11.31 22.13 1.71
N THR A 107 -10.14 22.41 2.29
CA THR A 107 -9.22 21.36 2.76
C THR A 107 -9.81 20.59 3.94
N SER A 108 -9.64 19.26 3.92
CA SER A 108 -10.14 18.35 4.98
C SER A 108 -9.09 17.31 5.39
N THR A 109 -7.83 17.53 5.01
CA THR A 109 -6.72 16.60 5.22
C THR A 109 -5.52 17.38 5.73
N GLY A 110 -4.81 16.84 6.71
CA GLY A 110 -3.59 17.46 7.23
C GLY A 110 -3.80 18.81 7.94
N ILE A 111 -4.96 19.04 8.55
CA ILE A 111 -5.27 20.30 9.23
C ILE A 111 -4.53 20.34 10.58
N MET A 112 -3.54 21.23 10.66
CA MET A 112 -2.68 21.36 11.83
C MET A 112 -3.44 21.90 13.05
N TYR A 113 -3.24 21.26 14.20
CA TYR A 113 -3.65 21.80 15.49
C TYR A 113 -2.99 23.16 15.74
N ASN A 114 -3.81 24.17 16.04
CA ASN A 114 -3.35 25.54 16.31
C ASN A 114 -3.98 26.12 17.60
N GLY A 115 -4.22 25.26 18.60
CA GLY A 115 -4.78 25.64 19.88
C GLY A 115 -3.74 25.88 20.97
N LYS A 116 -4.18 25.84 22.24
CA LYS A 116 -3.31 25.92 23.41
C LYS A 116 -2.27 24.80 23.43
N PRO A 117 -1.06 25.00 23.99
CA PRO A 117 -0.07 23.94 24.09
C PRO A 117 -0.64 22.67 24.75
N LEU A 118 -0.52 21.53 24.04
CA LEU A 118 -0.93 20.23 24.55
C LEU A 118 -0.01 19.81 25.70
N GLN A 119 -0.58 19.11 26.67
CA GLN A 119 0.15 18.60 27.84
C GLN A 119 0.50 17.12 27.63
N PRO A 120 1.67 16.64 28.09
CA PRO A 120 2.04 15.24 27.97
C PRO A 120 1.11 14.29 28.73
N GLY A 121 0.87 13.09 28.18
CA GLY A 121 0.08 12.02 28.82
C GLY A 121 -1.39 12.37 29.08
N LYS A 122 -1.97 13.33 28.36
CA LYS A 122 -3.35 13.80 28.54
C LYS A 122 -4.28 13.35 27.43
N HIS A 123 -5.54 13.13 27.82
CA HIS A 123 -6.61 12.81 26.89
C HIS A 123 -7.18 14.10 26.31
N TYR A 124 -7.42 14.09 25.01
CA TYR A 124 -8.06 15.17 24.28
C TYR A 124 -9.15 14.63 23.40
N TYR A 125 -10.25 15.38 23.32
CA TYR A 125 -11.44 15.03 22.58
C TYR A 125 -11.66 16.10 21.52
N TRP A 126 -11.92 15.70 20.29
CA TRP A 126 -12.14 16.62 19.20
C TRP A 126 -13.29 16.17 18.31
N LYS A 127 -13.90 17.14 17.63
CA LYS A 127 -14.94 16.93 16.63
C LYS A 127 -14.91 18.06 15.62
N VAL A 128 -15.47 17.82 14.45
CA VAL A 128 -15.48 18.79 13.34
C VAL A 128 -16.87 18.88 12.74
N LYS A 129 -17.25 20.08 12.29
CA LYS A 129 -18.40 20.32 11.41
C LYS A 129 -17.97 21.09 10.18
N ILE A 130 -18.81 21.08 9.16
CA ILE A 130 -18.53 21.70 7.86
C ILE A 130 -19.68 22.59 7.41
N TRP A 131 -19.39 23.42 6.42
CA TRP A 131 -20.36 24.08 5.58
C TRP A 131 -20.16 23.64 4.13
N ASP A 132 -21.26 23.47 3.40
CA ASP A 132 -21.22 23.17 1.97
C ASP A 132 -21.04 24.43 1.11
N GLY A 133 -20.99 24.26 -0.21
CA GLY A 133 -20.89 25.37 -1.16
C GLY A 133 -22.07 26.36 -1.15
N SER A 134 -23.24 25.96 -0.62
CA SER A 134 -24.41 26.84 -0.45
C SER A 134 -24.38 27.63 0.86
N GLY A 135 -23.43 27.31 1.75
CA GLY A 135 -23.33 27.89 3.08
C GLY A 135 -24.20 27.20 4.12
N LEU A 136 -24.79 26.04 3.81
CA LEU A 136 -25.55 25.23 4.76
C LEU A 136 -24.59 24.49 5.70
N GLU A 137 -24.95 24.42 6.98
CA GLU A 137 -24.13 23.84 8.04
C GLU A 137 -24.47 22.37 8.33
N SER A 138 -23.46 21.55 8.61
CA SER A 138 -23.64 20.18 9.11
C SER A 138 -23.77 20.13 10.63
N HIS A 139 -24.31 19.02 11.17
CA HIS A 139 -24.01 18.67 12.56
C HIS A 139 -22.50 18.43 12.76
N TYR A 140 -22.03 18.51 14.01
CA TYR A 140 -20.71 18.01 14.36
C TYR A 140 -20.62 16.50 14.16
N SER A 141 -19.42 16.04 13.78
CA SER A 141 -19.05 14.64 13.81
C SER A 141 -19.22 14.03 15.21
N ALA A 142 -19.24 12.69 15.28
CA ALA A 142 -19.01 12.01 16.54
C ALA A 142 -17.63 12.45 17.12
N PRO A 143 -17.54 12.71 18.44
CA PRO A 143 -16.27 12.98 19.10
C PRO A 143 -15.26 11.86 18.91
N ARG A 144 -14.00 12.22 18.69
CA ARG A 144 -12.85 11.32 18.71
C ARG A 144 -11.90 11.70 19.84
N ILE A 145 -11.28 10.72 20.45
CA ILE A 145 -10.29 10.90 21.51
C ILE A 145 -8.90 10.55 21.00
N PHE A 146 -7.89 11.31 21.39
CA PHE A 146 -6.50 10.87 21.30
C PHE A 146 -5.78 11.16 22.63
N VAL A 147 -4.67 10.46 22.85
CA VAL A 147 -3.84 10.65 24.04
C VAL A 147 -2.46 11.08 23.62
N THR A 148 -1.98 12.17 24.20
CA THR A 148 -0.60 12.62 23.97
C THR A 148 0.40 11.66 24.60
N ASP A 149 1.58 11.56 23.97
CA ASP A 149 2.69 10.84 24.58
C ASP A 149 3.18 11.56 25.85
N THR A 150 3.92 10.84 26.68
CA THR A 150 4.69 11.38 27.80
C THR A 150 5.79 12.35 27.37
N VAL A 151 6.26 12.27 26.13
CA VAL A 151 7.22 13.21 25.53
C VAL A 151 6.62 13.80 24.26
N LEU A 152 6.48 15.12 24.23
CA LEU A 152 5.99 15.85 23.06
C LEU A 152 7.13 16.52 22.28
N THR A 153 7.22 16.22 21.00
CA THR A 153 8.20 16.77 20.04
C THR A 153 7.51 17.65 19.00
N ASP A 154 8.28 18.45 18.27
CA ASP A 154 7.72 19.30 17.21
C ASP A 154 7.11 18.46 16.08
N TYR A 155 7.73 17.32 15.77
CA TYR A 155 7.21 16.33 14.83
C TYR A 155 7.48 14.90 15.33
N ALA A 156 6.50 14.03 15.13
CA ALA A 156 6.62 12.58 15.28
C ALA A 156 5.49 11.89 14.52
N SER A 157 5.81 10.80 13.83
CA SER A 157 4.79 9.92 13.25
C SER A 157 4.17 9.03 14.32
N ALA A 158 2.84 9.05 14.40
CA ALA A 158 2.08 8.13 15.25
C ALA A 158 1.94 6.75 14.58
N GLY A 159 1.60 5.73 15.37
CA GLY A 159 1.31 4.39 14.85
C GLY A 159 0.58 3.52 15.88
N TYR A 160 0.02 2.41 15.42
CA TYR A 160 -0.56 1.38 16.27
C TYR A 160 0.48 0.38 16.81
N PRO A 161 0.19 -0.27 17.95
CA PRO A 161 0.84 -1.53 18.31
C PRO A 161 0.41 -2.66 17.36
N LEU A 162 1.18 -3.74 17.33
CA LEU A 162 0.82 -4.98 16.64
C LEU A 162 -0.35 -5.68 17.33
N GLN A 163 -1.14 -6.39 16.53
CA GLN A 163 -2.32 -7.12 17.01
C GLN A 163 -2.16 -8.63 16.85
N LYS A 164 -2.62 -9.36 17.86
CA LYS A 164 -2.81 -10.81 17.86
C LYS A 164 -4.26 -11.14 17.57
N THR A 165 -4.47 -12.13 16.71
CA THR A 165 -5.78 -12.72 16.42
C THR A 165 -5.70 -14.23 16.57
N ASP A 166 -6.57 -14.80 17.40
CA ASP A 166 -6.73 -16.25 17.49
C ASP A 166 -7.50 -16.76 16.26
N GLN A 167 -6.92 -17.74 15.57
CA GLN A 167 -7.44 -18.34 14.36
C GLN A 167 -7.55 -19.85 14.54
N LEU A 168 -8.73 -20.40 14.23
CA LEU A 168 -8.96 -21.84 14.17
C LEU A 168 -8.55 -22.38 12.80
N PRO A 169 -8.13 -23.66 12.70
CA PRO A 169 -7.85 -24.25 11.41
C PRO A 169 -9.14 -24.38 10.59
N ALA A 170 -9.04 -24.07 9.30
CA ALA A 170 -10.13 -24.28 8.34
C ALA A 170 -10.48 -25.78 8.22
N ALA A 171 -9.48 -26.66 8.36
CA ALA A 171 -9.65 -28.10 8.39
C ALA A 171 -8.78 -28.75 9.46
N LEU A 172 -9.34 -29.71 10.20
CA LEU A 172 -8.62 -30.58 11.14
C LEU A 172 -9.01 -32.04 10.87
N TYR A 173 -8.03 -32.91 10.64
CA TYR A 173 -8.26 -34.33 10.41
C TYR A 173 -7.10 -35.18 10.95
N LYS A 174 -7.32 -36.47 11.14
CA LYS A 174 -6.32 -37.41 11.65
C LYS A 174 -5.94 -38.44 10.59
N ARG A 175 -4.65 -38.63 10.31
CA ARG A 175 -4.10 -39.64 9.39
C ARG A 175 -2.90 -40.32 10.01
N THR A 176 -2.83 -41.65 9.97
CA THR A 176 -1.66 -42.42 10.47
C THR A 176 -1.21 -42.01 11.88
N ASN A 177 -2.16 -41.76 12.79
CA ASN A 177 -1.92 -41.26 14.16
C ASN A 177 -1.33 -39.84 14.30
N VAL A 178 -1.38 -39.04 13.25
CA VAL A 178 -1.01 -37.62 13.24
C VAL A 178 -2.26 -36.78 13.00
N TYR A 179 -2.46 -35.73 13.78
CA TYR A 179 -3.47 -34.72 13.45
C TYR A 179 -2.87 -33.69 12.51
N HIS A 180 -3.59 -33.33 11.46
CA HIS A 180 -3.23 -32.33 10.48
C HIS A 180 -4.23 -31.18 10.56
N ALA A 181 -3.72 -29.97 10.79
CA ALA A 181 -4.46 -28.73 10.82
C ALA A 181 -4.01 -27.83 9.66
N ASP A 182 -4.95 -27.46 8.79
CA ASP A 182 -4.74 -26.47 7.71
C ASP A 182 -5.50 -25.19 8.07
N PHE A 183 -4.78 -24.08 8.23
CA PHE A 183 -5.35 -22.77 8.51
C PHE A 183 -5.85 -22.03 7.24
N GLY A 184 -5.78 -22.66 6.07
CA GLY A 184 -6.23 -22.14 4.78
C GLY A 184 -5.27 -21.13 4.15
N LYS A 185 -4.68 -20.23 4.95
CA LYS A 185 -3.64 -19.28 4.52
C LYS A 185 -2.47 -19.29 5.50
N ALA A 186 -1.26 -19.05 5.02
CA ALA A 186 -0.09 -18.79 5.86
C ALA A 186 -0.26 -17.46 6.60
N ALA A 187 0.20 -17.40 7.84
CA ALA A 187 0.30 -16.16 8.60
C ALA A 187 1.50 -16.24 9.55
N PHE A 188 2.07 -15.10 9.87
CA PHE A 188 3.08 -14.97 10.91
C PHE A 188 2.41 -15.13 12.26
N GLY A 189 2.83 -16.12 13.05
CA GLY A 189 2.17 -16.35 14.32
C GLY A 189 2.84 -17.35 15.23
N GLN A 190 2.13 -17.65 16.30
CA GLN A 190 2.43 -18.68 17.30
C GLN A 190 1.34 -19.75 17.27
N ILE A 191 1.51 -20.85 18.01
CA ILE A 191 0.49 -21.90 18.12
C ILE A 191 0.17 -22.15 19.61
N LYS A 192 -1.14 -22.23 19.91
CA LYS A 192 -1.70 -22.69 21.17
C LYS A 192 -2.40 -24.03 20.95
N LEU A 193 -2.15 -24.99 21.83
CA LEU A 193 -2.77 -26.31 21.80
C LEU A 193 -3.43 -26.61 23.14
N ARG A 194 -4.69 -27.05 23.14
CA ARG A 194 -5.39 -27.51 24.33
C ARG A 194 -5.39 -29.03 24.35
N LEU A 195 -4.56 -29.62 25.19
CA LEU A 195 -4.29 -31.06 25.20
C LEU A 195 -4.56 -31.66 26.57
N GLN A 196 -5.22 -32.82 26.58
CA GLN A 196 -5.43 -33.67 27.75
C GLN A 196 -4.39 -34.79 27.79
N ALA A 197 -3.77 -35.03 28.95
CA ALA A 197 -2.98 -36.23 29.22
C ALA A 197 -3.45 -36.93 30.50
N ALA A 198 -3.25 -38.26 30.56
CA ALA A 198 -3.59 -39.07 31.73
C ALA A 198 -2.45 -39.10 32.76
N GLY A 199 -1.20 -39.03 32.29
CA GLY A 199 0.02 -38.99 33.11
C GLY A 199 0.98 -37.92 32.62
N ASP A 200 2.17 -37.87 33.24
CA ASP A 200 3.24 -36.90 32.99
C ASP A 200 4.33 -37.42 32.02
N HIS A 201 4.14 -38.62 31.47
CA HIS A 201 5.05 -39.24 30.51
C HIS A 201 4.61 -39.08 29.04
N ASP A 202 3.43 -38.52 28.78
CA ASP A 202 2.97 -38.31 27.41
C ASP A 202 3.74 -37.14 26.77
N THR A 203 4.23 -37.35 25.55
CA THR A 203 4.95 -36.32 24.78
C THR A 203 4.37 -36.24 23.39
N VAL A 204 4.17 -35.02 22.89
CA VAL A 204 3.71 -34.76 21.52
C VAL A 204 4.76 -33.99 20.74
N ARG A 205 4.85 -34.25 19.43
CA ARG A 205 5.63 -33.42 18.50
C ARG A 205 4.68 -32.52 17.73
N VAL A 206 5.00 -31.22 17.71
CA VAL A 206 4.26 -30.20 16.99
C VAL A 206 5.10 -29.73 15.83
N HIS A 207 4.66 -29.99 14.62
CA HIS A 207 5.32 -29.54 13.39
C HIS A 207 4.57 -28.33 12.84
N LEU A 208 5.28 -27.27 12.50
CA LEU A 208 4.73 -26.07 11.87
C LEU A 208 5.44 -25.87 10.53
N GLY A 209 4.68 -25.56 9.47
CA GLY A 209 5.28 -25.33 8.15
C GLY A 209 4.41 -24.54 7.18
N GLU A 210 5.06 -24.01 6.14
CA GLU A 210 4.42 -23.28 5.06
C GLU A 210 4.00 -24.18 3.89
N ALA A 211 4.71 -25.28 3.65
CA ALA A 211 4.53 -26.15 2.50
C ALA A 211 4.17 -27.59 2.90
N VAL A 212 3.45 -28.28 2.02
CA VAL A 212 3.05 -29.70 2.17
C VAL A 212 3.47 -30.51 0.95
N HIS A 213 3.63 -31.81 1.14
CA HIS A 213 3.72 -32.79 0.05
C HIS A 213 2.34 -33.02 -0.59
N PRO A 214 2.26 -33.66 -1.77
CA PRO A 214 0.98 -33.97 -2.42
C PRO A 214 0.02 -34.82 -1.57
N ASP A 215 0.53 -35.56 -0.59
CA ASP A 215 -0.26 -36.36 0.34
C ASP A 215 -0.84 -35.55 1.53
N GLY A 216 -0.56 -34.24 1.59
CA GLY A 216 -1.01 -33.32 2.63
C GLY A 216 -0.12 -33.25 3.88
N SER A 217 0.93 -34.07 3.96
CA SER A 217 1.89 -34.00 5.07
C SER A 217 2.79 -32.77 4.95
N ILE A 218 3.18 -32.16 6.07
CA ILE A 218 4.09 -31.01 6.08
C ILE A 218 5.41 -31.41 5.45
N ASN A 219 5.87 -30.61 4.48
CA ASN A 219 7.20 -30.77 3.94
C ASN A 219 8.23 -30.36 5.00
N ARG A 220 8.88 -31.36 5.60
CA ARG A 220 9.87 -31.18 6.68
C ARG A 220 11.24 -30.73 6.17
N GLN A 221 11.44 -30.71 4.85
CA GLN A 221 12.64 -30.25 4.16
C GLN A 221 12.25 -29.45 2.91
N PRO A 222 11.57 -28.30 3.08
CA PRO A 222 10.95 -27.60 1.96
C PRO A 222 11.96 -26.93 1.00
N GLY A 223 13.26 -26.94 1.35
CA GLY A 223 14.30 -26.26 0.60
C GLY A 223 14.27 -24.74 0.80
N GLY A 224 15.35 -24.08 0.38
CA GLY A 224 15.45 -22.63 0.42
C GLY A 224 15.23 -22.01 1.79
N THR A 225 14.36 -21.00 1.86
CA THR A 225 13.99 -20.33 3.12
C THR A 225 12.51 -20.45 3.47
N ILE A 226 11.82 -21.39 2.82
CA ILE A 226 10.47 -21.82 3.21
C ILE A 226 10.55 -22.42 4.61
N ARG A 227 9.66 -21.99 5.51
CA ARG A 227 9.77 -22.27 6.94
C ARG A 227 9.17 -23.62 7.32
N TYR A 228 9.94 -24.32 8.15
CA TYR A 228 9.52 -25.52 8.88
C TYR A 228 10.20 -25.52 10.26
N GLN A 229 9.44 -25.81 11.32
CA GLN A 229 9.97 -26.01 12.67
C GLN A 229 9.23 -27.14 13.39
N VAL A 230 9.92 -27.87 14.28
CA VAL A 230 9.34 -28.92 15.13
C VAL A 230 9.60 -28.66 16.61
N TYR A 231 8.62 -28.95 17.46
CA TYR A 231 8.70 -28.76 18.91
C TYR A 231 8.25 -30.02 19.63
N THR A 232 8.98 -30.40 20.67
CA THR A 232 8.61 -31.51 21.56
C THR A 232 7.96 -30.94 22.81
N LEU A 233 6.72 -31.33 23.08
CA LEU A 233 5.95 -30.85 24.24
C LEU A 233 5.67 -31.99 25.21
N PRO A 234 6.29 -31.99 26.41
CA PRO A 234 5.87 -32.88 27.48
C PRO A 234 4.50 -32.43 28.02
N LEU A 235 3.58 -33.37 28.16
CA LEU A 235 2.23 -33.10 28.64
C LEU A 235 2.15 -33.29 30.15
N ARG A 236 1.50 -32.34 30.82
CA ARG A 236 1.12 -32.43 32.23
C ARG A 236 -0.20 -33.21 32.36
N PRO A 237 -0.37 -34.01 33.43
CA PRO A 237 -1.65 -34.66 33.71
C PRO A 237 -2.79 -33.65 33.79
N GLY A 238 -3.93 -33.97 33.19
CA GLY A 238 -5.07 -33.05 33.08
C GLY A 238 -5.17 -32.33 31.74
N LEU A 239 -6.14 -31.43 31.64
CA LEU A 239 -6.36 -30.58 30.47
C LEU A 239 -5.58 -29.28 30.62
N HIS A 240 -4.65 -29.02 29.70
CA HIS A 240 -3.82 -27.81 29.75
C HIS A 240 -3.77 -27.12 28.39
N THR A 241 -3.55 -25.81 28.42
CA THR A 241 -3.22 -25.03 27.22
C THR A 241 -1.72 -24.83 27.14
N TYR A 242 -1.13 -25.22 26.03
CA TYR A 242 0.29 -25.11 25.74
C TYR A 242 0.49 -24.05 24.65
N GLN A 243 1.17 -22.96 24.98
CA GLN A 243 1.62 -21.98 23.98
C GLN A 243 3.06 -22.31 23.59
N VAL A 244 3.26 -22.74 22.35
CA VAL A 244 4.59 -23.06 21.84
C VAL A 244 5.40 -21.78 21.70
N GLN A 245 6.55 -21.75 22.36
CA GLN A 245 7.52 -20.67 22.22
C GLN A 245 8.29 -20.85 20.91
N ILE A 246 8.05 -19.95 19.95
CA ILE A 246 8.72 -20.01 18.65
C ILE A 246 10.21 -19.74 18.83
N ARG A 247 11.07 -20.59 18.26
CA ARG A 247 12.53 -20.36 18.33
C ARG A 247 12.93 -19.27 17.33
N PRO A 248 13.79 -18.32 17.75
CA PRO A 248 14.34 -17.31 16.85
C PRO A 248 15.20 -17.94 15.75
N ASP A 249 15.29 -17.29 14.59
CA ASP A 249 16.17 -17.68 13.49
C ASP A 249 17.30 -16.65 13.34
N ARG A 250 18.55 -17.10 13.28
CA ARG A 250 19.70 -16.20 13.20
C ARG A 250 19.68 -15.27 11.98
N ARG A 251 18.99 -15.68 10.90
CA ARG A 251 18.84 -14.88 9.69
C ARG A 251 17.96 -13.64 9.90
N ASN A 252 16.99 -13.71 10.80
CA ASN A 252 16.02 -12.65 11.05
C ASN A 252 16.11 -12.02 12.45
N THR A 253 17.17 -12.32 13.19
CA THR A 253 17.51 -11.68 14.47
C THR A 253 18.85 -10.96 14.44
N GLY A 254 19.37 -10.67 13.23
CA GLY A 254 20.59 -9.91 13.03
C GLY A 254 20.45 -8.44 13.43
N PRO A 255 21.55 -7.65 13.42
CA PRO A 255 21.52 -6.24 13.83
C PRO A 255 20.63 -5.34 12.97
N GLN A 256 20.43 -5.69 11.69
CA GLN A 256 19.59 -4.92 10.75
C GLN A 256 18.12 -5.36 10.76
N ALA A 257 17.82 -6.52 11.35
CA ALA A 257 16.49 -7.08 11.35
C ALA A 257 15.58 -6.34 12.35
N ILE A 258 14.33 -6.10 11.95
CA ILE A 258 13.29 -5.64 12.87
C ILE A 258 12.92 -6.81 13.79
N LYS A 259 13.26 -6.65 15.08
CA LYS A 259 12.97 -7.65 16.11
C LYS A 259 11.51 -7.62 16.51
N MET A 260 10.95 -8.79 16.82
CA MET A 260 9.60 -8.86 17.37
C MET A 260 9.58 -8.22 18.78
N PRO A 261 8.54 -7.45 19.11
CA PRO A 261 8.44 -6.87 20.44
C PRO A 261 8.06 -7.93 21.48
N ASP A 262 8.57 -7.76 22.71
CA ASP A 262 8.41 -8.74 23.81
C ASP A 262 6.94 -9.09 24.11
N TYR A 263 6.02 -8.12 24.01
CA TYR A 263 4.58 -8.37 24.25
C TYR A 263 3.94 -9.26 23.19
N ILE A 264 4.56 -9.41 22.03
CA ILE A 264 4.18 -10.37 21.00
C ILE A 264 4.94 -11.69 21.19
N GLY A 265 6.27 -11.61 21.32
CA GLY A 265 7.18 -12.75 21.24
C GLY A 265 7.49 -13.14 19.79
N GLU A 266 8.38 -14.12 19.61
CA GLU A 266 8.76 -14.58 18.27
C GLU A 266 7.58 -15.21 17.51
N VAL A 267 7.65 -15.10 16.18
CA VAL A 267 6.65 -15.61 15.24
C VAL A 267 7.30 -16.43 14.14
N LEU A 268 6.52 -17.34 13.56
CA LEU A 268 6.88 -18.13 12.38
C LEU A 268 5.77 -17.95 11.34
N PRO A 269 6.06 -17.75 10.04
CA PRO A 269 5.06 -17.93 9.01
C PRO A 269 4.75 -19.42 8.87
N PHE A 270 3.49 -19.81 9.06
CA PHE A 270 3.05 -21.17 8.79
C PHE A 270 1.58 -21.19 8.37
N ARG A 271 1.22 -22.17 7.54
CA ARG A 271 -0.17 -22.49 7.17
C ARG A 271 -0.62 -23.81 7.80
N TYR A 272 0.30 -24.72 8.02
CA TYR A 272 0.01 -26.09 8.43
C TYR A 272 0.59 -26.38 9.81
N CYS A 273 -0.13 -27.17 10.59
CA CYS A 273 0.32 -27.71 11.87
C CYS A 273 0.05 -29.21 11.91
N GLU A 274 1.06 -30.03 12.25
CA GLU A 274 0.86 -31.45 12.57
C GLU A 274 1.11 -31.69 14.06
N ILE A 275 0.24 -32.48 14.68
CA ILE A 275 0.38 -32.92 16.08
C ILE A 275 0.53 -34.42 16.08
N GLU A 276 1.77 -34.87 16.28
CA GLU A 276 2.18 -36.26 16.26
C GLU A 276 2.32 -36.81 17.69
N GLY A 277 1.89 -38.05 17.89
CA GLY A 277 1.99 -38.75 19.18
C GLY A 277 0.82 -38.48 20.14
N TYR A 278 -0.14 -37.62 19.75
CA TYR A 278 -1.32 -37.35 20.58
C TYR A 278 -2.39 -38.45 20.46
N LYS A 279 -2.68 -39.13 21.57
CA LYS A 279 -3.63 -40.24 21.63
C LYS A 279 -5.08 -39.80 21.83
N GLY A 280 -5.30 -38.63 22.44
CA GLY A 280 -6.63 -38.07 22.69
C GLY A 280 -7.36 -37.64 21.41
N ALA A 281 -8.63 -37.28 21.56
CA ALA A 281 -9.42 -36.64 20.51
C ALA A 281 -9.10 -35.13 20.47
N LEU A 282 -9.00 -34.55 19.26
CA LEU A 282 -8.89 -33.10 19.07
C LEU A 282 -10.06 -32.56 18.28
N GLN A 283 -10.56 -31.41 18.70
CA GLN A 283 -11.49 -30.57 17.97
C GLN A 283 -10.74 -29.37 17.37
N GLN A 284 -11.35 -28.68 16.40
CA GLN A 284 -10.75 -27.47 15.82
C GLN A 284 -10.44 -26.41 16.89
N THR A 285 -11.28 -26.30 17.92
CA THR A 285 -11.09 -25.37 19.04
C THR A 285 -9.89 -25.69 19.92
N ASP A 286 -9.32 -26.88 19.81
CA ASP A 286 -8.14 -27.28 20.58
C ASP A 286 -6.82 -26.89 19.89
N VAL A 287 -6.89 -26.41 18.64
CA VAL A 287 -5.72 -26.01 17.85
C VAL A 287 -5.94 -24.56 17.41
N THR A 288 -5.13 -23.63 17.91
CA THR A 288 -5.31 -22.20 17.61
C THR A 288 -3.99 -21.60 17.16
N ARG A 289 -3.96 -21.02 15.96
CA ARG A 289 -2.87 -20.14 15.52
C ARG A 289 -3.14 -18.74 16.07
N VAL A 290 -2.13 -18.17 16.72
CA VAL A 290 -2.14 -16.77 17.15
C VAL A 290 -1.44 -15.97 16.06
N ALA A 291 -2.20 -15.48 15.08
CA ALA A 291 -1.66 -14.67 14.00
C ALA A 291 -1.33 -13.25 14.47
N VAL A 292 -0.27 -12.67 13.92
CA VAL A 292 0.21 -11.33 14.22
C VAL A 292 0.25 -10.50 12.95
N ASN A 293 -0.37 -9.32 12.99
CA ASN A 293 -0.28 -8.33 11.93
C ASN A 293 -0.47 -6.92 12.52
N TYR A 294 -0.05 -5.90 11.77
CA TYR A 294 -0.48 -4.52 12.03
C TYR A 294 -1.99 -4.41 11.82
N PRO A 295 -2.71 -3.49 12.50
CA PRO A 295 -4.14 -3.32 12.26
C PRO A 295 -4.45 -3.19 10.77
N PHE A 296 -5.41 -4.00 10.30
CA PHE A 296 -5.75 -4.08 8.89
C PHE A 296 -7.25 -4.32 8.74
N ASN A 297 -7.94 -3.49 7.97
CA ASN A 297 -9.35 -3.64 7.68
C ASN A 297 -9.57 -4.48 6.42
N ASP A 298 -9.86 -5.78 6.60
CA ASP A 298 -10.14 -6.71 5.48
C ASP A 298 -11.30 -6.25 4.58
N SER A 299 -12.17 -5.35 5.04
CA SER A 299 -13.34 -4.86 4.30
C SER A 299 -13.11 -3.52 3.60
N ALA A 300 -11.92 -2.91 3.73
CA ALA A 300 -11.66 -1.60 3.16
C ALA A 300 -11.67 -1.63 1.62
N ALA A 301 -10.92 -2.57 1.03
CA ALA A 301 -10.83 -2.75 -0.41
C ALA A 301 -11.46 -4.07 -0.89
N HIS A 302 -12.15 -4.03 -2.03
CA HIS A 302 -12.74 -5.22 -2.66
C HIS A 302 -12.60 -5.13 -4.16
N PHE A 303 -12.24 -6.23 -4.82
CA PHE A 303 -12.23 -6.32 -6.27
C PHE A 303 -12.87 -7.64 -6.71
N LEU A 304 -13.64 -7.58 -7.79
CA LEU A 304 -14.23 -8.75 -8.43
C LEU A 304 -14.35 -8.50 -9.93
N SER A 305 -14.09 -9.54 -10.72
CA SER A 305 -14.16 -9.48 -12.17
C SER A 305 -14.71 -10.77 -12.78
N ALA A 306 -14.93 -10.72 -14.10
CA ALA A 306 -15.30 -11.88 -14.90
C ALA A 306 -14.22 -12.98 -14.94
N ASP A 307 -12.96 -12.65 -14.61
CA ASP A 307 -11.83 -13.57 -14.65
C ASP A 307 -11.50 -14.10 -13.25
N THR A 308 -11.70 -15.41 -13.06
CA THR A 308 -11.45 -16.07 -11.77
C THR A 308 -9.98 -16.12 -11.38
N VAL A 309 -9.06 -16.16 -12.36
CA VAL A 309 -7.61 -16.09 -12.10
C VAL A 309 -7.28 -14.71 -11.56
N LEU A 310 -7.77 -13.66 -12.21
CA LEU A 310 -7.54 -12.28 -11.76
C LEU A 310 -8.08 -12.04 -10.34
N ASN A 311 -9.26 -12.59 -10.02
CA ASN A 311 -9.83 -12.52 -8.69
C ASN A 311 -8.94 -13.22 -7.65
N ALA A 312 -8.40 -14.41 -7.98
CA ALA A 312 -7.49 -15.13 -7.09
C ALA A 312 -6.16 -14.38 -6.89
N VAL A 313 -5.64 -13.76 -7.95
CA VAL A 313 -4.42 -12.92 -7.90
C VAL A 313 -4.64 -11.69 -7.03
N TRP A 314 -5.78 -11.01 -7.15
CA TRP A 314 -6.15 -9.92 -6.25
C TRP A 314 -6.16 -10.36 -4.80
N GLU A 315 -6.83 -11.48 -4.48
CA GLU A 315 -6.92 -11.98 -3.10
C GLU A 315 -5.58 -12.38 -2.50
N LEU A 316 -4.69 -12.99 -3.30
CA LEU A 316 -3.30 -13.27 -2.90
C LEU A 316 -2.58 -11.96 -2.52
N CYS A 317 -2.61 -10.98 -3.42
CA CYS A 317 -1.82 -9.76 -3.28
C CYS A 317 -2.36 -8.85 -2.17
N LYS A 318 -3.68 -8.68 -2.07
CA LYS A 318 -4.33 -7.95 -0.97
C LYS A 318 -3.99 -8.58 0.38
N TYR A 319 -4.13 -9.91 0.50
CA TYR A 319 -3.81 -10.61 1.75
C TYR A 319 -2.33 -10.50 2.12
N SER A 320 -1.44 -10.41 1.11
CA SER A 320 -0.01 -10.22 1.36
C SER A 320 0.28 -8.94 2.13
N MET A 321 -0.38 -7.82 1.79
CA MET A 321 -0.22 -6.54 2.52
C MET A 321 -0.55 -6.67 4.02
N LYS A 322 -1.56 -7.47 4.35
CA LYS A 322 -1.91 -7.77 5.74
C LYS A 322 -0.86 -8.66 6.39
N ALA A 323 -0.55 -9.80 5.77
CA ALA A 323 0.29 -10.83 6.37
C ALA A 323 1.73 -10.34 6.63
N THR A 324 2.32 -9.57 5.70
CA THR A 324 3.70 -9.06 5.82
C THR A 324 3.82 -7.84 6.74
N SER A 325 2.72 -7.35 7.31
CA SER A 325 2.73 -6.22 8.25
C SER A 325 3.13 -6.58 9.70
N PHE A 326 3.48 -7.85 9.95
CA PHE A 326 3.65 -8.46 11.27
C PHE A 326 4.73 -7.86 12.18
N THR A 327 5.65 -7.05 11.65
CA THR A 327 6.69 -6.32 12.41
C THR A 327 6.30 -4.87 12.71
N GLY A 328 5.26 -4.33 12.06
CA GLY A 328 4.82 -2.93 12.22
C GLY A 328 5.73 -1.92 11.52
N ILE A 329 6.66 -2.40 10.69
CA ILE A 329 7.52 -1.68 9.72
C ILE A 329 7.64 -2.60 8.50
N TYR A 330 7.63 -2.07 7.27
CA TYR A 330 7.79 -2.92 6.10
C TYR A 330 9.17 -3.58 6.08
N VAL A 331 9.17 -4.90 5.91
CA VAL A 331 10.36 -5.75 5.78
C VAL A 331 10.21 -6.62 4.53
N ASP A 332 11.32 -7.17 4.05
CA ASP A 332 11.39 -8.13 2.94
C ASP A 332 10.43 -9.31 3.15
N GLY A 333 10.55 -9.99 4.29
CA GLY A 333 9.79 -11.18 4.63
C GLY A 333 10.29 -11.78 5.95
N ASP A 334 10.04 -13.06 6.17
CA ASP A 334 10.54 -13.74 7.36
C ASP A 334 12.04 -14.06 7.30
N ARG A 335 12.64 -14.14 6.10
CA ARG A 335 14.02 -14.59 5.95
C ARG A 335 14.98 -13.65 6.68
N GLU A 336 14.94 -12.36 6.36
CA GLU A 336 15.90 -11.38 6.87
C GLU A 336 15.24 -10.40 7.85
N ARG A 337 13.94 -10.12 7.66
CA ARG A 337 13.19 -9.08 8.39
C ARG A 337 13.87 -7.71 8.31
N ILE A 338 14.51 -7.42 7.17
CA ILE A 338 15.21 -6.17 6.91
C ILE A 338 14.30 -5.26 6.08
N PRO A 339 14.11 -3.99 6.49
CA PRO A 339 13.47 -3.00 5.63
C PRO A 339 14.36 -2.67 4.43
N TYR A 340 13.79 -2.70 3.23
CA TYR A 340 14.42 -2.23 2.00
C TYR A 340 13.49 -1.22 1.31
N GLU A 341 14.05 -0.19 0.68
CA GLU A 341 13.27 0.88 0.06
C GLU A 341 12.42 0.37 -1.12
N ALA A 342 12.93 -0.58 -1.91
CA ALA A 342 12.18 -1.20 -3.00
C ALA A 342 10.94 -1.96 -2.54
N ASP A 343 11.12 -2.79 -1.52
CA ASP A 343 10.04 -3.51 -0.87
C ASP A 343 9.04 -2.53 -0.26
N ALA A 344 9.53 -1.55 0.50
CA ALA A 344 8.70 -0.57 1.17
C ALA A 344 7.89 0.29 0.18
N TYR A 345 8.44 0.61 -1.00
CA TYR A 345 7.73 1.33 -2.06
C TYR A 345 6.54 0.52 -2.60
N ILE A 346 6.73 -0.77 -2.92
CA ILE A 346 5.65 -1.64 -3.39
C ILE A 346 4.63 -1.90 -2.27
N ASN A 347 5.09 -2.10 -1.03
CA ASN A 347 4.23 -2.21 0.14
C ASN A 347 3.38 -0.94 0.30
N GLN A 348 3.97 0.26 0.24
CA GLN A 348 3.23 1.52 0.37
C GLN A 348 2.12 1.61 -0.67
N LEU A 349 2.43 1.35 -1.95
CA LEU A 349 1.45 1.39 -3.02
C LEU A 349 0.33 0.36 -2.84
N GLY A 350 0.68 -0.88 -2.48
CA GLY A 350 -0.29 -1.95 -2.27
C GLY A 350 -1.16 -1.73 -1.02
N HIS A 351 -0.56 -1.29 0.08
CA HIS A 351 -1.26 -1.04 1.34
C HIS A 351 -2.24 0.13 1.19
N TYR A 352 -1.85 1.23 0.54
CA TYR A 352 -2.74 2.36 0.25
C TYR A 352 -3.91 2.02 -0.67
N ALA A 353 -3.80 0.91 -1.42
CA ALA A 353 -4.88 0.40 -2.26
C ALA A 353 -5.74 -0.66 -1.54
N ALA A 354 -5.23 -1.27 -0.48
CA ALA A 354 -5.87 -2.37 0.24
C ALA A 354 -6.55 -1.94 1.56
N ASP A 355 -6.06 -0.87 2.20
CA ASP A 355 -6.58 -0.33 3.46
C ASP A 355 -6.48 1.21 3.51
N ARG A 356 -7.31 1.84 4.35
CA ARG A 356 -7.24 3.26 4.73
C ARG A 356 -6.33 3.45 5.97
N GLU A 357 -5.18 2.79 5.96
CA GLU A 357 -4.13 2.90 6.98
C GLU A 357 -2.87 3.44 6.30
N PHE A 358 -2.37 4.58 6.78
CA PHE A 358 -1.26 5.28 6.13
C PHE A 358 0.00 5.37 7.02
N SER A 359 -0.16 5.16 8.32
CA SER A 359 0.90 5.42 9.30
C SER A 359 2.04 4.41 9.22
N MET A 360 1.76 3.15 8.90
CA MET A 360 2.81 2.13 8.78
C MET A 360 3.77 2.45 7.64
N ALA A 361 3.24 2.87 6.48
CA ALA A 361 4.06 3.26 5.34
C ALA A 361 4.96 4.46 5.65
N ARG A 362 4.39 5.50 6.27
CA ARG A 362 5.15 6.68 6.72
C ARG A 362 6.27 6.29 7.68
N ARG A 363 5.97 5.52 8.72
CA ARG A 363 6.95 5.07 9.71
C ARG A 363 8.05 4.20 9.09
N SER A 364 7.70 3.36 8.12
CA SER A 364 8.67 2.52 7.41
C SER A 364 9.61 3.35 6.54
N HIS A 365 9.06 4.36 5.85
CA HIS A 365 9.87 5.30 5.08
C HIS A 365 10.81 6.12 5.98
N GLU A 366 10.30 6.67 7.09
CA GLU A 366 11.12 7.45 8.03
C GLU A 366 12.23 6.62 8.68
N TYR A 367 11.98 5.34 8.93
CA TYR A 367 13.03 4.41 9.33
C TYR A 367 14.13 4.32 8.25
N LEU A 368 13.74 4.07 7.00
CA LEU A 368 14.67 3.91 5.87
C LEU A 368 15.43 5.19 5.48
N LEU A 369 14.87 6.37 5.76
CA LEU A 369 15.59 7.63 5.59
C LEU A 369 16.89 7.64 6.39
N HIS A 370 16.89 7.06 7.60
CA HIS A 370 18.03 7.00 8.51
C HIS A 370 18.74 5.62 8.56
N HIS A 371 18.21 4.64 7.84
CA HIS A 371 18.76 3.28 7.74
C HIS A 371 18.82 2.86 6.28
N ALA A 372 19.47 3.68 5.47
CA ALA A 372 19.52 3.48 4.03
C ALA A 372 20.16 2.14 3.69
N THR A 373 19.66 1.50 2.64
CA THR A 373 20.22 0.24 2.16
C THR A 373 21.05 0.44 0.90
N TRP A 374 21.49 -0.66 0.30
CA TRP A 374 21.99 -0.70 -1.07
C TRP A 374 20.85 -1.26 -1.90
N PRO A 375 20.59 -0.84 -3.16
CA PRO A 375 21.46 -0.22 -4.17
C PRO A 375 21.07 1.23 -4.56
N THR A 376 21.73 1.80 -5.58
CA THR A 376 21.61 3.22 -6.00
C THR A 376 20.16 3.68 -6.21
N GLU A 377 19.36 2.91 -6.93
CA GLU A 377 17.97 3.22 -7.24
C GLU A 377 17.05 3.19 -6.02
N TRP A 378 17.35 2.37 -5.01
CA TRP A 378 16.54 2.26 -3.79
C TRP A 378 16.67 3.52 -2.94
N ILE A 379 17.85 4.14 -2.94
CA ILE A 379 18.05 5.48 -2.34
C ILE A 379 17.13 6.52 -2.99
N LEU A 380 17.03 6.52 -4.32
CA LEU A 380 16.18 7.44 -5.08
C LEU A 380 14.69 7.18 -4.81
N GLN A 381 14.29 5.93 -4.59
CA GLN A 381 12.91 5.58 -4.26
C GLN A 381 12.42 6.16 -2.94
N SER A 382 13.31 6.50 -1.99
CA SER A 382 12.91 7.25 -0.79
C SER A 382 12.19 8.56 -1.16
N VAL A 383 12.64 9.26 -2.20
CA VAL A 383 11.97 10.49 -2.67
C VAL A 383 10.58 10.20 -3.25
N LEU A 384 10.44 9.10 -4.00
CA LEU A 384 9.16 8.66 -4.53
C LEU A 384 8.18 8.29 -3.40
N MET A 385 8.66 7.63 -2.35
CA MET A 385 7.87 7.28 -1.16
C MET A 385 7.39 8.52 -0.40
N ALA A 386 8.24 9.54 -0.22
CA ALA A 386 7.85 10.81 0.37
C ALA A 386 6.78 11.54 -0.46
N TRP A 387 6.94 11.57 -1.78
CA TRP A 387 5.94 12.17 -2.66
C TRP A 387 4.61 11.40 -2.60
N ASN A 388 4.63 10.07 -2.65
CA ASN A 388 3.43 9.26 -2.53
C ASN A 388 2.75 9.42 -1.18
N ASP A 389 3.50 9.49 -0.08
CA ASP A 389 2.94 9.74 1.24
C ASP A 389 2.15 11.06 1.26
N TYR A 390 2.74 12.15 0.76
CA TYR A 390 2.03 13.43 0.64
C TYR A 390 0.87 13.38 -0.37
N LEU A 391 1.06 12.73 -1.52
CA LEU A 391 0.06 12.62 -2.56
C LEU A 391 -1.21 11.91 -2.07
N TYR A 392 -1.06 10.84 -1.29
CA TYR A 392 -2.19 10.04 -0.79
C TYR A 392 -2.81 10.62 0.48
N THR A 393 -2.03 11.28 1.33
CA THR A 393 -2.50 11.75 2.65
C THR A 393 -2.80 13.24 2.71
N GLY A 394 -2.20 14.05 1.84
CA GLY A 394 -2.21 15.51 1.93
C GLY A 394 -1.44 16.07 3.13
N ASP A 395 -0.78 15.24 3.95
CA ASP A 395 -0.02 15.65 5.12
C ASP A 395 1.47 15.76 4.77
N ILE A 396 1.95 16.98 4.60
CA ILE A 396 3.32 17.29 4.15
C ILE A 396 4.36 17.23 5.28
N ARG A 397 3.96 17.00 6.54
CA ARG A 397 4.85 17.18 7.69
C ARG A 397 6.09 16.29 7.66
N SER A 398 5.95 15.02 7.26
CA SER A 398 7.08 14.09 7.14
C SER A 398 8.13 14.64 6.17
N ALA A 399 7.69 15.03 4.97
CA ALA A 399 8.57 15.62 3.96
C ALA A 399 9.18 16.95 4.43
N ARG A 400 8.45 17.77 5.20
CA ARG A 400 8.98 19.01 5.79
C ARG A 400 10.10 18.72 6.77
N TYR A 401 9.89 17.78 7.68
CA TYR A 401 10.83 17.46 8.74
C TYR A 401 12.10 16.83 8.18
N HIS A 402 11.96 15.93 7.20
CA HIS A 402 13.07 15.21 6.57
C HIS A 402 13.56 15.84 5.26
N TYR A 403 13.26 17.11 5.00
CA TYR A 403 13.52 17.74 3.70
C TYR A 403 14.99 17.66 3.27
N ASN A 404 15.92 17.87 4.22
CA ASN A 404 17.35 17.80 3.94
C ASN A 404 17.83 16.37 3.67
N ASP A 405 17.30 15.38 4.40
CA ASP A 405 17.58 13.97 4.13
C ASP A 405 17.10 13.61 2.72
N LEU A 406 15.88 14.01 2.35
CA LEU A 406 15.32 13.81 1.01
C LEU A 406 16.17 14.47 -0.09
N LYS A 407 16.69 15.69 0.13
CA LYS A 407 17.64 16.32 -0.81
C LYS A 407 18.90 15.49 -0.99
N ALA A 408 19.44 14.91 0.09
CA ALA A 408 20.61 14.04 -0.01
C ALA A 408 20.31 12.75 -0.81
N LYS A 409 19.11 12.19 -0.66
CA LYS A 409 18.66 10.99 -1.39
C LYS A 409 18.55 11.19 -2.91
N LEU A 410 18.58 12.43 -3.42
CA LEU A 410 18.67 12.69 -4.86
C LEU A 410 20.01 12.30 -5.50
N LEU A 411 21.05 12.06 -4.70
CA LEU A 411 22.39 11.66 -5.17
C LEU A 411 23.02 12.66 -6.17
N ILE A 412 22.66 13.95 -6.10
CA ILE A 412 23.18 15.01 -6.98
C ILE A 412 24.72 15.03 -7.06
N PRO A 413 25.50 14.76 -5.99
CA PRO A 413 26.97 14.70 -6.11
C PRO A 413 27.51 13.70 -7.14
N LEU A 414 26.72 12.69 -7.52
CA LEU A 414 27.07 11.73 -8.56
C LEU A 414 26.84 12.24 -10.00
N GLU A 415 26.27 13.44 -10.17
CA GLU A 415 25.93 14.02 -11.47
C GLU A 415 27.20 14.37 -12.26
N GLY A 416 27.32 13.84 -13.47
CA GLY A 416 28.37 14.16 -14.45
C GLY A 416 28.08 15.45 -15.23
N GLU A 417 29.04 15.89 -16.04
CA GLU A 417 28.88 17.08 -16.90
C GLU A 417 27.74 16.92 -17.94
N ASN A 418 27.45 15.67 -18.30
CA ASN A 418 26.32 15.30 -19.14
C ASN A 418 24.95 15.43 -18.42
N GLY A 419 24.91 15.73 -17.13
CA GLY A 419 23.69 15.84 -16.33
C GLY A 419 23.07 14.50 -15.94
N LEU A 420 23.74 13.38 -16.19
CA LEU A 420 23.36 12.04 -15.73
C LEU A 420 24.14 11.69 -14.45
N ILE A 421 23.60 10.87 -13.56
CA ILE A 421 24.32 10.35 -12.39
C ILE A 421 25.00 9.01 -12.69
N SER A 422 26.12 8.75 -12.00
CA SER A 422 26.85 7.49 -12.08
C SER A 422 27.56 7.17 -10.77
N THR A 423 27.50 5.90 -10.35
CA THR A 423 28.28 5.34 -9.25
C THR A 423 29.71 4.93 -9.65
N ARG A 424 30.06 5.00 -10.93
CA ARG A 424 31.32 4.45 -11.50
C ARG A 424 32.35 5.51 -11.92
N THR A 425 32.04 6.79 -11.77
CA THR A 425 32.89 7.91 -12.20
C THR A 425 33.84 8.43 -11.12
N GLY A 426 34.01 7.68 -10.02
CA GLY A 426 34.85 8.10 -8.89
C GLY A 426 34.24 9.20 -8.01
N LYS A 427 32.96 9.55 -8.21
CA LYS A 427 32.28 10.61 -7.46
C LYS A 427 31.62 10.18 -6.15
N GLN A 428 31.62 8.88 -5.85
CA GLN A 428 31.14 8.41 -4.54
C GLN A 428 32.14 8.82 -3.45
N SER A 429 31.65 9.56 -2.45
CA SER A 429 32.49 10.03 -1.34
C SER A 429 31.93 9.59 0.01
N PRO A 430 32.77 9.49 1.06
CA PRO A 430 32.29 9.22 2.43
C PRO A 430 31.24 10.22 2.91
N GLU A 431 31.34 11.49 2.49
CA GLU A 431 30.39 12.55 2.83
C GLU A 431 29.02 12.27 2.19
N LEU A 432 28.99 11.81 0.94
CA LEU A 432 27.74 11.40 0.28
C LEU A 432 27.09 10.23 1.03
N LEU A 433 27.84 9.17 1.34
CA LEU A 433 27.30 7.99 2.02
C LEU A 433 26.77 8.33 3.42
N LYS A 434 27.49 9.20 4.14
CA LYS A 434 27.04 9.73 5.43
C LYS A 434 25.77 10.58 5.30
N ALA A 435 25.69 11.45 4.29
CA ALA A 435 24.54 12.33 4.08
C ALA A 435 23.25 11.57 3.77
N ILE A 436 23.36 10.38 3.16
CA ILE A 436 22.21 9.49 2.91
C ILE A 436 21.99 8.46 4.03
N HIS A 437 22.73 8.51 5.13
CA HIS A 437 22.67 7.53 6.23
C HIS A 437 22.93 6.08 5.80
N TYR A 438 23.85 5.88 4.86
CA TYR A 438 24.26 4.54 4.42
C TYR A 438 25.56 4.12 5.11
N ASN A 439 25.51 2.99 5.81
CA ASN A 439 26.64 2.46 6.57
C ASN A 439 27.53 1.48 5.77
N GLY A 440 27.22 1.26 4.49
CA GLY A 440 28.03 0.40 3.62
C GLY A 440 29.18 1.13 2.93
N LYS A 441 29.99 0.39 2.16
CA LYS A 441 31.24 0.92 1.56
C LYS A 441 31.03 1.77 0.31
N ALA A 442 30.04 1.43 -0.50
CA ALA A 442 29.69 2.11 -1.74
C ALA A 442 28.29 1.67 -2.20
N LEU A 443 27.63 2.54 -2.96
CA LEU A 443 26.44 2.20 -3.74
C LEU A 443 26.84 1.49 -5.04
N ARG A 444 25.92 0.69 -5.56
CA ARG A 444 26.01 -0.03 -6.84
C ARG A 444 24.63 -0.09 -7.45
N ASP A 445 24.58 -0.22 -8.76
CA ASP A 445 23.33 -0.32 -9.51
C ASP A 445 22.86 -1.78 -9.53
N ILE A 446 21.56 -2.04 -9.34
CA ILE A 446 21.01 -3.41 -9.39
C ILE A 446 20.14 -3.67 -10.60
N VAL A 447 19.37 -2.68 -11.08
CA VAL A 447 18.32 -2.79 -12.11
C VAL A 447 17.17 -3.73 -11.73
N ASP A 448 17.45 -4.99 -11.42
CA ASP A 448 16.49 -6.00 -11.01
C ASP A 448 17.18 -7.14 -10.23
N TRP A 449 16.42 -8.05 -9.64
CA TRP A 449 16.94 -9.12 -8.80
C TRP A 449 16.19 -10.45 -8.98
N PRO A 450 16.87 -11.62 -9.08
CA PRO A 450 18.33 -11.84 -9.10
C PRO A 450 19.00 -11.70 -10.48
N HIS A 451 20.31 -11.43 -10.55
CA HIS A 451 21.07 -11.20 -11.81
C HIS A 451 21.45 -12.45 -12.61
N SER A 452 21.66 -13.61 -11.97
CA SER A 452 21.91 -14.91 -12.63
C SER A 452 21.83 -16.05 -11.61
N GLY A 453 21.16 -17.15 -11.96
CA GLY A 453 21.15 -18.40 -11.19
C GLY A 453 21.02 -18.28 -9.66
N ILE A 454 21.36 -19.36 -8.95
CA ILE A 454 21.31 -19.41 -7.48
C ILE A 454 22.31 -18.40 -6.91
N LEU A 455 21.85 -17.31 -6.28
CA LEU A 455 22.74 -16.36 -5.57
C LEU A 455 23.88 -15.76 -6.45
N GLY A 456 23.70 -15.61 -7.77
CA GLY A 456 24.79 -15.17 -8.66
C GLY A 456 25.77 -16.28 -9.06
N LEU A 457 25.45 -17.54 -8.77
CA LEU A 457 26.25 -18.73 -9.07
C LEU A 457 25.46 -19.66 -10.00
N GLY A 458 25.65 -19.47 -11.30
CA GLY A 458 25.11 -20.34 -12.35
C GLY A 458 24.98 -19.60 -13.68
N LYS A 459 25.99 -19.74 -14.55
CA LYS A 459 26.06 -19.01 -15.84
C LYS A 459 25.12 -19.57 -16.94
N SER A 460 24.40 -20.66 -16.68
CA SER A 460 23.61 -21.37 -17.71
C SER A 460 22.19 -20.84 -17.90
N GLU A 461 21.61 -20.16 -16.91
CA GLU A 461 20.28 -19.52 -17.01
C GLU A 461 20.43 -18.02 -16.72
N GLY A 462 19.99 -17.16 -17.65
CA GLY A 462 20.01 -15.71 -17.47
C GLY A 462 19.11 -15.31 -16.29
N GLY A 463 19.55 -14.33 -15.48
CA GLY A 463 18.72 -13.81 -14.39
C GLY A 463 17.63 -12.85 -14.87
N GLU A 464 17.04 -12.15 -13.91
CA GLU A 464 15.86 -11.32 -14.05
C GLU A 464 16.11 -9.94 -14.68
N THR A 465 17.32 -9.67 -15.16
CA THR A 465 17.70 -8.37 -15.73
C THR A 465 17.55 -8.32 -17.25
N ASP A 466 16.98 -9.35 -17.87
CA ASP A 466 16.86 -9.42 -19.33
C ASP A 466 18.20 -9.25 -20.07
N GLY A 467 19.30 -9.70 -19.46
CA GLY A 467 20.65 -9.54 -19.99
C GLY A 467 21.22 -8.12 -19.89
N PHE A 468 20.69 -7.26 -19.02
CA PHE A 468 21.10 -5.86 -18.87
C PHE A 468 22.62 -5.67 -18.85
N VAL A 469 23.14 -4.80 -19.72
CA VAL A 469 24.57 -4.48 -19.81
C VAL A 469 24.89 -3.22 -19.01
N PHE A 470 25.48 -3.41 -17.82
CA PHE A 470 25.89 -2.32 -16.95
C PHE A 470 27.06 -1.51 -17.50
N MET A 471 26.82 -0.22 -17.74
CA MET A 471 27.79 0.79 -18.13
C MET A 471 28.02 1.82 -17.02
N ASP A 472 28.85 2.83 -17.27
CA ASP A 472 29.07 3.92 -16.32
C ASP A 472 27.80 4.76 -16.11
N TYR A 473 27.07 5.05 -17.19
CA TYR A 473 25.79 5.76 -17.13
C TYR A 473 24.67 4.84 -17.60
N ASN A 474 23.95 4.27 -16.64
CA ASN A 474 22.87 3.32 -16.88
C ASN A 474 21.52 4.02 -17.06
N THR A 475 20.72 3.52 -17.99
CA THR A 475 19.39 4.03 -18.33
C THR A 475 18.43 3.95 -17.16
N VAL A 476 18.39 2.82 -16.45
CA VAL A 476 17.45 2.61 -15.33
C VAL A 476 17.73 3.59 -14.19
N ILE A 477 18.98 3.75 -13.80
CA ILE A 477 19.38 4.67 -12.71
C ILE A 477 19.02 6.11 -13.05
N ASN A 478 19.28 6.53 -14.29
CA ASN A 478 18.95 7.87 -14.72
C ASN A 478 17.45 8.06 -14.95
N ALA A 479 16.69 7.01 -15.23
CA ALA A 479 15.24 7.07 -15.20
C ALA A 479 14.72 7.35 -13.77
N TYR A 480 15.24 6.64 -12.76
CA TYR A 480 14.92 6.93 -11.35
C TYR A 480 15.31 8.34 -10.94
N TYR A 481 16.50 8.80 -11.34
CA TYR A 481 16.95 10.16 -11.04
C TYR A 481 15.98 11.21 -11.60
N TYR A 482 15.44 10.98 -12.80
CA TYR A 482 14.44 11.87 -13.40
C TYR A 482 13.20 11.95 -12.53
N LYS A 483 12.67 10.79 -12.14
CA LYS A 483 11.46 10.70 -11.34
C LYS A 483 11.66 11.34 -9.96
N ALA A 484 12.78 11.06 -9.31
CA ALA A 484 13.11 11.63 -8.01
C ALA A 484 13.27 13.16 -8.06
N LEU A 485 13.91 13.72 -9.10
CA LEU A 485 13.98 15.17 -9.29
C LEU A 485 12.60 15.81 -9.49
N ARG A 486 11.70 15.14 -10.23
CA ARG A 486 10.32 15.63 -10.43
C ARG A 486 9.50 15.57 -9.16
N ASP A 487 9.64 14.51 -8.39
CA ASP A 487 8.94 14.35 -7.11
C ASP A 487 9.45 15.37 -6.09
N MET A 488 10.77 15.58 -6.03
CA MET A 488 11.35 16.60 -5.17
C MET A 488 11.00 18.02 -5.62
N GLN A 489 10.86 18.27 -6.92
CA GLN A 489 10.31 19.54 -7.44
C GLN A 489 8.90 19.79 -6.86
N GLN A 490 8.02 18.78 -6.87
CA GLN A 490 6.66 18.93 -6.33
C GLN A 490 6.67 19.15 -4.81
N LEU A 491 7.47 18.39 -4.07
CA LEU A 491 7.62 18.55 -2.62
C LEU A 491 8.18 19.93 -2.26
N ALA A 492 9.22 20.39 -2.95
CA ALA A 492 9.81 21.72 -2.73
C ALA A 492 8.77 22.82 -2.98
N GLY A 493 7.99 22.72 -4.06
CA GLY A 493 6.90 23.66 -4.35
C GLY A 493 5.83 23.67 -3.25
N ALA A 494 5.37 22.51 -2.80
CA ALA A 494 4.38 22.38 -1.73
C ALA A 494 4.87 22.90 -0.36
N LEU A 495 6.18 22.87 -0.13
CA LEU A 495 6.82 23.38 1.09
C LEU A 495 7.11 24.89 1.04
N GLY A 496 6.99 25.53 -0.13
CA GLY A 496 7.36 26.93 -0.35
C GLY A 496 8.85 27.14 -0.69
N ASN A 497 9.62 26.07 -0.91
CA ASN A 497 11.03 26.11 -1.27
C ASN A 497 11.21 26.34 -2.78
N ASN A 498 10.78 27.52 -3.25
CA ASN A 498 10.65 27.82 -4.68
C ASN A 498 11.97 27.75 -5.48
N GLU A 499 13.09 28.17 -4.89
CA GLU A 499 14.40 28.09 -5.55
C GLU A 499 14.84 26.65 -5.81
N ASP A 500 14.64 25.78 -4.82
CA ASP A 500 14.88 24.34 -4.95
C ASP A 500 13.96 23.74 -6.02
N ALA A 501 12.67 24.10 -6.03
CA ALA A 501 11.73 23.62 -7.04
C ALA A 501 12.17 23.98 -8.47
N VAL A 502 12.60 25.23 -8.70
CA VAL A 502 13.15 25.67 -10.00
C VAL A 502 14.43 24.92 -10.34
N SER A 503 15.34 24.75 -9.38
CA SER A 503 16.61 24.01 -9.56
C SER A 503 16.38 22.55 -9.94
N PHE A 504 15.50 21.84 -9.23
CA PHE A 504 15.18 20.44 -9.53
C PHE A 504 14.48 20.29 -10.88
N ALA A 505 13.58 21.21 -11.24
CA ALA A 505 12.96 21.24 -12.56
C ALA A 505 14.00 21.40 -13.68
N ALA A 506 14.90 22.37 -13.55
CA ALA A 506 15.96 22.63 -14.54
C ALA A 506 16.92 21.44 -14.69
N ARG A 507 17.29 20.78 -13.59
CA ARG A 507 18.09 19.55 -13.59
C ARG A 507 17.36 18.41 -14.30
N ALA A 508 16.08 18.20 -13.99
CA ALA A 508 15.27 17.15 -14.63
C ALA A 508 15.14 17.39 -16.15
N ASP A 509 14.97 18.64 -16.58
CA ASP A 509 14.91 19.01 -18.00
C ASP A 509 16.24 18.79 -18.72
N ARG A 510 17.36 19.23 -18.12
CA ARG A 510 18.71 18.98 -18.66
C ARG A 510 18.97 17.48 -18.79
N MET A 511 18.67 16.74 -17.73
CA MET A 511 18.92 15.31 -17.70
C MET A 511 18.04 14.57 -18.71
N LYS A 512 16.74 14.88 -18.84
CA LYS A 512 15.87 14.30 -19.87
C LYS A 512 16.40 14.55 -21.29
N LYS A 513 16.90 15.77 -21.58
CA LYS A 513 17.54 16.07 -22.88
C LYS A 513 18.77 15.21 -23.13
N SER A 514 19.64 15.04 -22.14
CA SER A 514 20.82 14.17 -22.24
C SER A 514 20.43 12.69 -22.36
N PHE A 515 19.42 12.25 -21.62
CA PHE A 515 18.87 10.89 -21.70
C PHE A 515 18.41 10.57 -23.12
N GLN A 516 17.58 11.44 -23.74
CA GLN A 516 17.18 11.27 -25.14
C GLN A 516 18.38 11.23 -26.08
N ARG A 517 19.32 12.16 -25.93
CA ARG A 517 20.46 12.28 -26.86
C ARG A 517 21.44 11.10 -26.78
N LEU A 518 21.71 10.60 -25.57
CA LEU A 518 22.81 9.66 -25.31
C LEU A 518 22.33 8.20 -25.21
N LEU A 519 21.07 7.96 -24.84
CA LEU A 519 20.56 6.61 -24.58
C LEU A 519 19.54 6.15 -25.63
N TRP A 520 18.94 7.05 -26.41
CA TRP A 520 18.09 6.64 -27.52
C TRP A 520 18.91 5.96 -28.62
N ASN A 521 18.45 4.80 -29.10
CA ASN A 521 19.00 4.14 -30.26
C ASN A 521 18.14 4.45 -31.50
N ASN A 522 18.64 5.30 -32.39
CA ASN A 522 17.92 5.70 -33.60
C ASN A 522 17.67 4.56 -34.59
N ARG A 523 18.48 3.49 -34.57
CA ARG A 523 18.33 2.33 -35.45
C ARG A 523 17.28 1.37 -34.90
N GLN A 524 17.37 1.03 -33.61
CA GLN A 524 16.46 0.08 -32.96
C GLN A 524 15.13 0.72 -32.49
N LYS A 525 15.06 2.05 -32.42
CA LYS A 525 13.90 2.83 -31.93
C LYS A 525 13.49 2.48 -30.48
N VAL A 526 14.49 2.26 -29.64
CA VAL A 526 14.39 1.92 -28.22
C VAL A 526 15.55 2.55 -27.44
N PHE A 527 15.50 2.51 -26.12
CA PHE A 527 16.62 2.91 -25.27
C PHE A 527 17.61 1.76 -25.08
N ARG A 528 18.90 2.09 -25.21
CA ARG A 528 20.02 1.20 -24.84
C ARG A 528 20.12 1.10 -23.31
N ASP A 529 20.82 0.10 -22.80
CA ASP A 529 21.00 -0.08 -21.35
C ASP A 529 21.87 0.98 -20.68
N GLY A 530 22.85 1.50 -21.42
CA GLY A 530 23.71 2.58 -20.95
C GLY A 530 24.60 3.13 -22.05
N ILE A 531 25.31 4.22 -21.74
CA ILE A 531 26.23 4.84 -22.70
C ILE A 531 27.37 3.86 -23.01
N GLY A 532 27.55 3.54 -24.30
CA GLY A 532 28.61 2.66 -24.79
C GLY A 532 28.17 1.26 -25.22
N THR A 533 26.89 0.90 -25.09
CA THR A 533 26.33 -0.36 -25.62
C THR A 533 25.17 -0.11 -26.58
N ASP A 534 24.99 -0.98 -27.56
CA ASP A 534 23.77 -1.04 -28.39
C ASP A 534 22.77 -2.11 -27.89
N HIS A 535 23.06 -2.77 -26.76
CA HIS A 535 22.11 -3.66 -26.10
C HIS A 535 20.94 -2.85 -25.51
N ALA A 536 19.74 -3.38 -25.65
CA ALA A 536 18.51 -2.83 -25.10
C ALA A 536 17.77 -3.95 -24.35
N SER A 537 17.49 -3.72 -23.08
CA SER A 537 16.72 -4.60 -22.21
C SER A 537 15.28 -4.13 -22.06
N LEU A 538 14.42 -5.03 -21.58
CA LEU A 538 13.11 -4.69 -21.05
C LEU A 538 13.20 -3.54 -20.04
N HIS A 539 14.13 -3.60 -19.09
CA HIS A 539 14.26 -2.64 -17.99
C HIS A 539 14.54 -1.22 -18.48
N ALA A 540 15.52 -1.06 -19.37
CA ALA A 540 15.85 0.24 -19.96
C ALA A 540 14.62 0.94 -20.56
N ASN A 541 13.73 0.15 -21.17
CA ASN A 541 12.56 0.65 -21.89
C ASN A 541 11.31 0.79 -21.02
N MET A 542 11.06 -0.15 -20.09
CA MET A 542 9.91 -0.06 -19.18
C MET A 542 10.08 1.10 -18.19
N PHE A 543 11.27 1.31 -17.64
CA PHE A 543 11.53 2.44 -16.74
C PHE A 543 11.45 3.79 -17.47
N ALA A 544 11.96 3.87 -18.70
CA ALA A 544 11.81 5.08 -19.51
C ALA A 544 10.33 5.39 -19.80
N MET A 545 9.50 4.37 -20.06
CA MET A 545 8.06 4.54 -20.29
C MET A 545 7.34 4.96 -18.99
N ALA A 546 7.51 4.19 -17.92
CA ALA A 546 6.83 4.41 -16.63
C ALA A 546 7.15 5.77 -15.99
N PHE A 547 8.36 6.31 -16.23
CA PHE A 547 8.76 7.61 -15.70
C PHE A 547 8.61 8.77 -16.69
N GLY A 548 7.90 8.57 -17.81
CA GLY A 548 7.55 9.65 -18.74
C GLY A 548 8.75 10.22 -19.51
N LEU A 549 9.77 9.41 -19.73
CA LEU A 549 10.94 9.75 -20.55
C LEU A 549 10.72 9.44 -22.02
N VAL A 550 9.84 8.51 -22.39
CA VAL A 550 9.54 8.22 -23.81
C VAL A 550 8.73 9.37 -24.42
N GLU A 551 9.22 9.94 -25.52
CA GLU A 551 8.47 10.95 -26.29
C GLU A 551 7.25 10.32 -26.99
N GLU A 552 6.14 11.06 -27.14
CA GLU A 552 4.88 10.54 -27.71
C GLU A 552 5.08 9.80 -29.05
N ARG A 553 5.89 10.36 -29.96
CA ARG A 553 6.21 9.76 -31.28
C ARG A 553 6.97 8.42 -31.21
N HIS A 554 7.53 8.08 -30.05
CA HIS A 554 8.31 6.87 -29.82
C HIS A 554 7.60 5.85 -28.92
N LYS A 555 6.45 6.20 -28.32
CA LYS A 555 5.72 5.29 -27.43
C LYS A 555 5.34 3.99 -28.10
N ALA A 556 4.87 4.02 -29.35
CA ALA A 556 4.47 2.82 -30.08
C ALA A 556 5.63 1.83 -30.29
N SER A 557 6.83 2.32 -30.67
CA SER A 557 7.99 1.44 -30.87
C SER A 557 8.49 0.85 -29.56
N VAL A 558 8.57 1.67 -28.50
CA VAL A 558 8.98 1.22 -27.17
C VAL A 558 7.98 0.24 -26.58
N ALA A 559 6.67 0.49 -26.71
CA ALA A 559 5.62 -0.42 -26.26
C ALA A 559 5.68 -1.77 -26.99
N SER A 560 5.88 -1.75 -28.32
CA SER A 560 6.07 -2.99 -29.10
C SER A 560 7.31 -3.76 -28.65
N PHE A 561 8.39 -3.08 -28.28
CA PHE A 561 9.58 -3.72 -27.74
C PHE A 561 9.33 -4.32 -26.36
N ILE A 562 8.72 -3.58 -25.43
CA ILE A 562 8.33 -4.09 -24.11
C ILE A 562 7.48 -5.36 -24.25
N ARG A 563 6.49 -5.35 -25.16
CA ARG A 563 5.64 -6.50 -25.43
C ARG A 563 6.40 -7.72 -25.95
N SER A 564 7.44 -7.52 -26.77
CA SER A 564 8.22 -8.63 -27.32
C SER A 564 9.09 -9.33 -26.29
N ARG A 565 9.36 -8.71 -25.13
CA ARG A 565 10.15 -9.31 -24.04
C ARG A 565 9.31 -10.12 -23.05
N GLY A 566 7.99 -9.97 -23.02
CA GLY A 566 7.16 -10.66 -22.03
C GLY A 566 7.43 -10.19 -20.60
N MET A 567 7.31 -11.11 -19.64
CA MET A 567 7.65 -10.92 -18.22
C MET A 567 9.13 -11.23 -17.94
N ALA A 568 10.06 -10.73 -18.77
CA ALA A 568 11.50 -10.94 -18.61
C ALA A 568 12.10 -10.07 -17.48
N CYS A 569 11.42 -10.03 -16.34
CA CYS A 569 11.80 -9.30 -15.14
C CYS A 569 11.36 -10.07 -13.89
N SER A 570 11.89 -9.67 -12.74
CA SER A 570 11.48 -10.24 -11.47
C SER A 570 10.08 -9.77 -11.06
N VAL A 571 9.62 -10.28 -9.93
CA VAL A 571 8.39 -9.80 -9.30
C VAL A 571 8.49 -8.32 -8.88
N TYR A 572 9.68 -7.83 -8.50
CA TYR A 572 9.94 -6.41 -8.25
C TYR A 572 9.88 -5.59 -9.55
N GLY A 573 10.59 -6.05 -10.60
CA GLY A 573 10.58 -5.40 -11.91
C GLY A 573 9.17 -5.32 -12.52
N SER A 574 8.30 -6.26 -12.16
CA SER A 574 6.91 -6.30 -12.64
C SER A 574 6.10 -5.06 -12.27
N GLN A 575 6.40 -4.36 -11.17
CA GLN A 575 5.76 -3.08 -10.83
C GLN A 575 5.88 -2.09 -11.98
N PHE A 576 7.11 -1.90 -12.46
CA PHE A 576 7.43 -0.90 -13.46
C PHE A 576 7.09 -1.37 -14.88
N LEU A 577 7.13 -2.67 -15.14
CA LEU A 577 6.55 -3.25 -16.36
C LEU A 577 5.06 -2.94 -16.46
N MET A 578 4.29 -3.22 -15.40
CA MET A 578 2.85 -3.01 -15.40
C MET A 578 2.51 -1.52 -15.52
N ASP A 579 3.23 -0.64 -14.81
CA ASP A 579 3.09 0.81 -14.99
C ASP A 579 3.36 1.22 -16.45
N ALA A 580 4.46 0.75 -17.04
CA ALA A 580 4.83 1.06 -18.42
C ALA A 580 3.80 0.59 -19.45
N VAL A 581 3.29 -0.63 -19.32
CA VAL A 581 2.32 -1.23 -20.24
C VAL A 581 1.01 -0.44 -20.25
N TYR A 582 0.48 -0.11 -19.06
CA TYR A 582 -0.75 0.66 -18.96
C TYR A 582 -0.55 2.14 -19.31
N ASP A 583 0.60 2.74 -18.99
CA ASP A 583 0.89 4.13 -19.37
C ASP A 583 1.10 4.28 -20.89
N ALA A 584 1.54 3.21 -21.57
CA ALA A 584 1.57 3.11 -23.03
C ALA A 584 0.17 2.86 -23.66
N GLY A 585 -0.84 2.56 -22.85
CA GLY A 585 -2.21 2.28 -23.31
C GLY A 585 -2.45 0.87 -23.86
N ASP A 586 -1.54 -0.09 -23.65
CA ASP A 586 -1.73 -1.49 -24.09
C ASP A 586 -2.49 -2.31 -23.03
N ALA A 587 -3.76 -1.94 -22.83
CA ALA A 587 -4.65 -2.56 -21.85
C ALA A 587 -4.82 -4.07 -22.07
N ALA A 588 -4.83 -4.52 -23.33
CA ALA A 588 -4.97 -5.93 -23.67
C ALA A 588 -3.74 -6.73 -23.22
N TYR A 589 -2.54 -6.21 -23.43
CA TYR A 589 -1.32 -6.84 -22.92
C TYR A 589 -1.26 -6.82 -21.39
N GLY A 590 -1.57 -5.68 -20.77
CA GLY A 590 -1.61 -5.57 -19.29
C GLY A 590 -2.55 -6.59 -18.65
N LEU A 591 -3.76 -6.76 -19.20
CA LEU A 591 -4.69 -7.79 -18.74
C LEU A 591 -4.13 -9.20 -18.93
N SER A 592 -3.49 -9.49 -20.07
CA SER A 592 -2.91 -10.81 -20.35
C SER A 592 -1.79 -11.20 -19.37
N LEU A 593 -1.03 -10.22 -18.85
CA LEU A 593 -0.01 -10.46 -17.84
C LEU A 593 -0.63 -10.71 -16.47
N LEU A 594 -1.63 -9.91 -16.05
CA LEU A 594 -2.31 -10.07 -14.76
C LEU A 594 -3.07 -11.40 -14.63
N SER A 595 -3.65 -11.88 -15.73
CA SER A 595 -4.39 -13.15 -15.81
C SER A 595 -3.55 -14.34 -16.28
N SER A 596 -2.24 -14.13 -16.46
CA SER A 596 -1.34 -15.19 -16.95
C SER A 596 -1.34 -16.38 -16.00
N GLN A 597 -1.30 -17.57 -16.60
CA GLN A 597 -1.09 -18.83 -15.91
C GLN A 597 0.26 -19.47 -16.27
N GLN A 598 1.21 -18.72 -16.83
CA GLN A 598 2.55 -19.26 -17.13
C GLN A 598 3.44 -19.32 -15.88
N GLU A 599 4.67 -19.84 -15.97
CA GLU A 599 5.60 -19.92 -14.83
C GLU A 599 5.86 -18.53 -14.20
N ARG A 600 6.07 -17.51 -15.04
CA ARG A 600 6.24 -16.11 -14.61
C ARG A 600 4.89 -15.43 -14.46
N SER A 601 4.13 -15.83 -13.44
CA SER A 601 2.83 -15.24 -13.12
C SER A 601 2.50 -15.31 -11.63
N TRP A 602 1.62 -14.41 -11.18
CA TRP A 602 1.09 -14.47 -9.82
C TRP A 602 0.24 -15.71 -9.57
N TYR A 603 -0.45 -16.21 -10.61
CA TYR A 603 -1.17 -17.48 -10.52
C TYR A 603 -0.22 -18.67 -10.27
N ASN A 604 1.01 -18.60 -10.77
CA ASN A 604 2.01 -19.63 -10.46
C ASN A 604 2.33 -19.70 -8.96
N MET A 605 2.39 -18.57 -8.26
CA MET A 605 2.59 -18.55 -6.80
C MET A 605 1.48 -19.31 -6.06
N ILE A 606 0.24 -19.16 -6.53
CA ILE A 606 -0.93 -19.88 -6.01
C ILE A 606 -0.80 -21.38 -6.30
N ARG A 607 -0.45 -21.75 -7.53
CA ARG A 607 -0.25 -23.16 -7.92
C ARG A 607 0.90 -23.83 -7.18
N ALA A 608 1.96 -23.09 -6.87
CA ALA A 608 3.07 -23.58 -6.04
C ALA A 608 2.61 -23.90 -4.60
N GLY A 609 1.46 -23.39 -4.18
CA GLY A 609 0.86 -23.63 -2.87
C GLY A 609 0.98 -22.44 -1.91
N SER A 610 1.61 -21.34 -2.34
CA SER A 610 1.72 -20.15 -1.52
C SER A 610 0.37 -19.42 -1.41
N THR A 611 0.19 -18.75 -0.27
CA THR A 611 -1.00 -17.93 0.04
C THR A 611 -0.63 -16.50 0.42
N ILE A 612 0.66 -16.18 0.38
CA ILE A 612 1.25 -14.85 0.43
C ILE A 612 2.13 -14.74 -0.83
N ALA A 613 2.29 -13.55 -1.39
CA ALA A 613 3.18 -13.35 -2.52
C ALA A 613 4.62 -13.82 -2.20
N MET A 614 5.31 -14.29 -3.23
CA MET A 614 6.64 -14.89 -3.12
C MET A 614 7.73 -13.89 -3.50
N GLU A 615 8.96 -14.14 -3.07
CA GLU A 615 10.10 -13.28 -3.41
C GLU A 615 10.51 -13.38 -4.89
N ALA A 616 10.24 -14.51 -5.53
CA ALA A 616 10.45 -14.72 -6.95
C ALA A 616 9.27 -15.46 -7.57
N TRP A 617 9.24 -15.56 -8.90
CA TRP A 617 8.15 -16.23 -9.62
C TRP A 617 8.04 -17.72 -9.30
N ASP A 618 9.16 -18.39 -9.03
CA ASP A 618 9.23 -19.82 -8.77
C ASP A 618 10.58 -20.21 -8.13
N ASN A 619 10.62 -21.34 -7.40
CA ASN A 619 11.84 -21.89 -6.81
C ASN A 619 12.86 -22.23 -7.90
N LYS A 620 12.42 -22.51 -9.13
CA LYS A 620 13.28 -22.68 -10.31
C LYS A 620 14.21 -21.49 -10.52
N TYR A 621 13.68 -20.27 -10.44
CA TYR A 621 14.47 -19.04 -10.68
C TYR A 621 15.26 -18.61 -9.45
N LYS A 622 14.73 -18.91 -8.26
CA LYS A 622 15.39 -18.59 -6.99
C LYS A 622 15.13 -19.69 -5.95
N PRO A 623 15.98 -20.74 -5.89
CA PRO A 623 15.75 -21.88 -4.99
C PRO A 623 15.80 -21.54 -3.51
N ASN A 624 16.40 -20.40 -3.14
CA ASN A 624 16.49 -19.92 -1.76
C ASN A 624 15.46 -18.84 -1.42
N GLN A 625 14.36 -18.75 -2.15
CA GLN A 625 13.33 -17.76 -1.87
C GLN A 625 12.52 -18.05 -0.60
N ASP A 626 11.90 -17.00 -0.05
CA ASP A 626 10.78 -17.14 0.88
C ASP A 626 9.43 -17.01 0.17
N TRP A 627 8.38 -17.46 0.85
CA TRP A 627 6.99 -17.49 0.36
C TRP A 627 6.11 -16.41 1.01
N ASN A 628 6.74 -15.36 1.56
CA ASN A 628 6.08 -14.36 2.37
C ASN A 628 6.64 -12.94 2.12
N HIS A 629 6.73 -12.56 0.84
CA HIS A 629 7.40 -11.36 0.36
C HIS A 629 6.45 -10.39 -0.33
N ALA A 630 6.30 -9.18 0.21
CA ALA A 630 5.31 -8.23 -0.27
C ALA A 630 5.67 -7.56 -1.61
N TRP A 631 6.94 -7.53 -2.00
CA TRP A 631 7.33 -6.99 -3.31
C TRP A 631 6.75 -7.78 -4.50
N GLY A 632 6.26 -9.00 -4.24
CA GLY A 632 5.64 -9.85 -5.25
C GLY A 632 4.15 -9.57 -5.43
N ALA A 633 3.56 -8.74 -4.57
CA ALA A 633 2.14 -8.44 -4.53
C ALA A 633 1.74 -7.23 -5.37
N VAL A 634 2.50 -6.93 -6.43
CA VAL A 634 2.27 -5.81 -7.36
C VAL A 634 0.80 -5.63 -7.82
N PRO A 635 0.03 -6.70 -8.13
CA PRO A 635 -1.38 -6.57 -8.50
C PRO A 635 -2.27 -5.86 -7.47
N ALA A 636 -1.89 -5.84 -6.18
CA ALA A 636 -2.63 -5.11 -5.13
C ALA A 636 -2.76 -3.62 -5.44
N ASN A 637 -1.77 -3.00 -6.10
CA ASN A 637 -1.85 -1.61 -6.51
C ASN A 637 -2.14 -1.43 -8.01
N ILE A 638 -1.68 -2.33 -8.88
CA ILE A 638 -1.87 -2.23 -10.33
C ILE A 638 -3.34 -2.42 -10.73
N ILE A 639 -4.09 -3.33 -10.07
CA ILE A 639 -5.50 -3.53 -10.39
C ILE A 639 -6.29 -2.22 -10.12
N PRO A 640 -6.20 -1.59 -8.93
CA PRO A 640 -6.88 -0.32 -8.68
C PRO A 640 -6.35 0.85 -9.52
N ARG A 641 -5.03 1.02 -9.60
CA ARG A 641 -4.42 2.20 -10.23
C ARG A 641 -4.47 2.17 -11.74
N LYS A 642 -4.25 1.01 -12.36
CA LYS A 642 -3.99 0.92 -13.81
C LYS A 642 -5.10 0.22 -14.58
N LEU A 643 -5.55 -0.96 -14.15
CA LEU A 643 -6.67 -1.69 -14.79
C LEU A 643 -7.98 -0.93 -14.58
N MET A 644 -8.30 -0.63 -13.32
CA MET A 644 -9.47 0.17 -12.92
C MET A 644 -9.21 1.68 -13.12
N GLY A 645 -7.94 2.09 -13.18
CA GLY A 645 -7.56 3.42 -13.65
C GLY A 645 -7.72 4.54 -12.63
N ILE A 646 -7.70 4.24 -11.33
CA ILE A 646 -7.98 5.20 -10.26
C ILE A 646 -6.67 5.63 -9.59
N GLU A 647 -6.20 6.85 -9.87
CA GLU A 647 -4.91 7.35 -9.36
C GLU A 647 -5.00 8.80 -8.85
N PRO A 648 -4.44 9.14 -7.68
CA PRO A 648 -4.42 10.52 -7.20
C PRO A 648 -3.52 11.38 -8.10
N LEU A 649 -3.97 12.60 -8.38
CA LEU A 649 -3.26 13.60 -9.18
C LEU A 649 -2.81 14.80 -8.34
N GLN A 650 -3.51 15.05 -7.23
CA GLN A 650 -3.19 16.10 -6.27
C GLN A 650 -3.21 15.56 -4.84
N PRO A 651 -2.42 16.15 -3.93
CA PRO A 651 -2.29 15.71 -2.55
C PRO A 651 -3.62 15.55 -1.81
N GLY A 652 -3.74 14.46 -1.05
CA GLY A 652 -4.92 14.16 -0.25
C GLY A 652 -6.16 13.85 -1.09
N TRP A 653 -5.99 13.35 -2.31
CA TRP A 653 -7.08 12.99 -3.22
C TRP A 653 -8.03 14.15 -3.58
N SER A 654 -7.60 15.41 -3.46
CA SER A 654 -8.41 16.56 -3.88
C SER A 654 -8.77 16.49 -5.37
N ARG A 655 -7.83 15.99 -6.18
CA ARG A 655 -8.02 15.63 -7.58
C ARG A 655 -7.41 14.27 -7.87
N PHE A 656 -8.11 13.45 -8.65
CA PHE A 656 -7.65 12.14 -9.07
C PHE A 656 -8.10 11.82 -10.50
N ARG A 657 -7.57 10.77 -11.09
CA ARG A 657 -7.93 10.28 -12.42
C ARG A 657 -8.83 9.05 -12.32
N ILE A 658 -9.77 8.92 -13.25
CA ILE A 658 -10.49 7.68 -13.59
C ILE A 658 -10.24 7.42 -15.09
N LYS A 659 -9.35 6.47 -15.39
CA LYS A 659 -9.01 6.01 -16.75
C LYS A 659 -9.11 4.48 -16.82
N PRO A 660 -10.31 3.89 -16.91
CA PRO A 660 -10.46 2.44 -16.99
C PRO A 660 -9.76 1.90 -18.23
N GLN A 661 -8.97 0.85 -18.06
CA GLN A 661 -8.20 0.21 -19.14
C GLN A 661 -8.50 -1.29 -19.17
N PRO A 662 -9.74 -1.68 -19.52
CA PRO A 662 -10.25 -3.03 -19.27
C PRO A 662 -9.67 -4.11 -20.20
N GLY A 663 -9.02 -3.74 -21.31
CA GLY A 663 -8.64 -4.71 -22.34
C GLY A 663 -9.88 -5.47 -22.84
N SER A 664 -9.82 -6.80 -22.86
CA SER A 664 -10.95 -7.67 -23.20
C SER A 664 -11.84 -8.06 -22.01
N LEU A 665 -11.57 -7.56 -20.79
CA LEU A 665 -12.28 -7.99 -19.58
C LEU A 665 -13.77 -7.57 -19.64
N PRO A 666 -14.75 -8.50 -19.63
CA PRO A 666 -16.15 -8.14 -19.84
C PRO A 666 -16.74 -7.25 -18.74
N TRP A 667 -16.34 -7.46 -17.49
CA TRP A 667 -16.78 -6.65 -16.36
C TRP A 667 -15.81 -6.75 -15.18
N ALA A 668 -15.74 -5.68 -14.40
CA ALA A 668 -15.08 -5.66 -13.10
C ALA A 668 -15.74 -4.65 -12.17
N SER A 669 -15.56 -4.84 -10.86
CA SER A 669 -15.99 -3.96 -9.78
C SER A 669 -14.89 -3.80 -8.76
N LEU A 670 -14.71 -2.60 -8.25
CA LEU A 670 -13.72 -2.20 -7.26
C LEU A 670 -14.36 -1.28 -6.22
N GLN A 671 -14.08 -1.54 -4.95
CA GLN A 671 -14.13 -0.54 -3.87
C GLN A 671 -12.71 -0.23 -3.44
N LEU A 672 -12.34 1.05 -3.50
CA LEU A 672 -11.01 1.56 -3.16
C LEU A 672 -11.11 2.53 -1.97
N PRO A 673 -10.43 2.26 -0.83
CA PRO A 673 -10.31 3.22 0.25
C PRO A 673 -9.41 4.40 -0.16
N THR A 674 -9.81 5.62 0.22
CA THR A 674 -8.96 6.81 0.15
C THR A 674 -9.06 7.61 1.45
N ILE A 675 -8.18 8.59 1.65
CA ILE A 675 -8.30 9.48 2.81
C ILE A 675 -9.62 10.28 2.81
N LYS A 676 -10.22 10.51 1.64
CA LYS A 676 -11.48 11.24 1.44
C LYS A 676 -12.73 10.37 1.52
N GLY A 677 -12.57 9.05 1.67
CA GLY A 677 -13.68 8.09 1.64
C GLY A 677 -13.51 7.05 0.54
N TYR A 678 -14.51 6.21 0.32
CA TYR A 678 -14.44 5.13 -0.67
C TYR A 678 -14.82 5.60 -2.07
N ILE A 679 -13.97 5.31 -3.05
CA ILE A 679 -14.35 5.34 -4.46
C ILE A 679 -14.86 3.94 -4.82
N ARG A 680 -16.06 3.84 -5.39
CA ARG A 680 -16.63 2.58 -5.87
C ARG A 680 -16.84 2.67 -7.36
N MET A 681 -16.28 1.75 -8.12
CA MET A 681 -16.41 1.73 -9.57
C MET A 681 -16.77 0.33 -10.05
N ALA A 682 -17.68 0.23 -10.99
CA ALA A 682 -17.94 -0.99 -11.73
C ALA A 682 -18.10 -0.66 -13.21
N PHE A 683 -17.53 -1.48 -14.08
CA PHE A 683 -17.78 -1.38 -15.52
C PHE A 683 -18.29 -2.71 -16.08
N ARG A 684 -19.01 -2.61 -17.19
CA ARG A 684 -19.37 -3.70 -18.09
C ARG A 684 -19.11 -3.25 -19.52
N GLN A 685 -18.61 -4.14 -20.35
CA GLN A 685 -18.40 -3.86 -21.76
C GLN A 685 -18.86 -5.01 -22.65
N SER A 686 -19.30 -4.65 -23.84
CA SER A 686 -19.66 -5.55 -24.94
C SER A 686 -19.24 -4.88 -26.26
N PRO A 687 -19.27 -5.57 -27.41
CA PRO A 687 -18.92 -4.94 -28.68
C PRO A 687 -19.73 -3.65 -28.91
N GLY A 688 -19.03 -2.52 -29.10
CA GLY A 688 -19.64 -1.21 -29.33
C GLY A 688 -20.26 -0.53 -28.10
N GLU A 689 -20.17 -1.11 -26.89
CA GLU A 689 -20.78 -0.53 -25.69
C GLU A 689 -19.87 -0.68 -24.45
N PHE A 690 -19.64 0.43 -23.75
CA PHE A 690 -18.98 0.45 -22.44
C PHE A 690 -19.84 1.22 -21.43
N ARG A 691 -20.21 0.57 -20.32
CA ARG A 691 -20.98 1.18 -19.24
C ARG A 691 -20.19 1.15 -17.94
N MET A 692 -20.08 2.30 -17.27
CA MET A 692 -19.39 2.48 -16.01
C MET A 692 -20.33 3.13 -14.98
N LYS A 693 -20.49 2.48 -13.83
CA LYS A 693 -21.07 3.08 -12.64
C LYS A 693 -19.95 3.48 -11.70
N VAL A 694 -19.97 4.71 -11.21
CA VAL A 694 -18.97 5.20 -10.27
C VAL A 694 -19.57 6.07 -9.18
N ALA A 695 -19.14 5.85 -7.94
CA ALA A 695 -19.45 6.65 -6.77
C ALA A 695 -18.16 7.32 -6.29
N ILE A 696 -18.12 8.66 -6.33
CA ILE A 696 -16.97 9.51 -6.03
C ILE A 696 -17.22 10.24 -4.72
N PRO A 697 -16.31 10.16 -3.73
CA PRO A 697 -16.51 10.83 -2.44
C PRO A 697 -16.66 12.34 -2.61
N ALA A 698 -17.48 12.95 -1.76
CA ALA A 698 -17.64 14.39 -1.68
C ALA A 698 -16.30 15.13 -1.50
N ASN A 699 -16.25 16.40 -1.91
CA ASN A 699 -15.07 17.26 -1.80
C ASN A 699 -13.83 16.71 -2.55
N THR A 700 -14.07 16.06 -3.68
CA THR A 700 -13.04 15.60 -4.63
C THR A 700 -13.46 15.90 -6.07
N ILE A 701 -12.49 15.89 -6.99
CA ILE A 701 -12.72 16.02 -8.44
C ILE A 701 -12.00 14.88 -9.16
N ALA A 702 -12.72 14.13 -9.99
CA ALA A 702 -12.14 13.13 -10.88
C ALA A 702 -11.94 13.69 -12.29
N GLU A 703 -10.75 13.53 -12.87
CA GLU A 703 -10.50 13.64 -14.30
C GLU A 703 -10.86 12.31 -14.97
N VAL A 704 -11.81 12.32 -15.90
CA VAL A 704 -12.34 11.10 -16.53
C VAL A 704 -11.80 10.95 -17.95
N ILE A 705 -11.23 9.78 -18.24
CA ILE A 705 -10.74 9.39 -19.56
C ILE A 705 -11.39 8.04 -19.90
N LEU A 706 -12.45 8.09 -20.71
CA LEU A 706 -13.20 6.89 -21.10
C LEU A 706 -12.49 6.12 -22.23
N PRO A 707 -12.66 4.78 -22.30
CA PRO A 707 -12.15 3.97 -23.40
C PRO A 707 -13.05 4.12 -24.65
N VAL A 708 -13.06 5.32 -25.26
CA VAL A 708 -13.96 5.67 -26.37
C VAL A 708 -13.29 5.49 -27.74
N GLN A 709 -14.08 5.08 -28.74
CA GLN A 709 -13.73 5.26 -30.16
C GLN A 709 -14.22 6.63 -30.68
N ASN A 710 -13.56 7.16 -31.71
CA ASN A 710 -13.96 8.43 -32.32
C ASN A 710 -15.42 8.42 -32.78
N GLY A 711 -16.21 9.40 -32.34
CA GLY A 711 -17.61 9.56 -32.72
C GLY A 711 -18.63 8.81 -31.86
N ALA A 712 -18.20 8.13 -30.79
CA ALA A 712 -19.08 7.46 -29.83
C ALA A 712 -20.04 8.45 -29.14
N ALA A 713 -21.29 8.03 -28.91
CA ALA A 713 -22.26 8.75 -28.11
C ALA A 713 -22.00 8.47 -26.61
N ILE A 714 -21.96 9.53 -25.80
CA ILE A 714 -21.76 9.44 -24.36
C ILE A 714 -23.02 9.93 -23.65
N THR A 715 -23.56 9.13 -22.74
CA THR A 715 -24.61 9.56 -21.83
C THR A 715 -24.16 9.45 -20.39
N VAL A 716 -24.45 10.47 -19.58
CA VAL A 716 -24.21 10.49 -18.13
C VAL A 716 -25.55 10.64 -17.44
N ASN A 717 -25.90 9.68 -16.58
CA ASN A 717 -27.20 9.63 -15.90
C ASN A 717 -28.40 9.70 -16.87
N GLY A 718 -28.24 9.17 -18.09
CA GLY A 718 -29.24 9.19 -19.16
C GLY A 718 -29.20 10.43 -20.07
N GLU A 719 -28.43 11.46 -19.74
CA GLU A 719 -28.32 12.69 -20.54
C GLU A 719 -27.14 12.62 -21.50
N THR A 720 -27.36 12.97 -22.77
CA THR A 720 -26.30 12.96 -23.78
C THR A 720 -25.34 14.13 -23.59
N VAL A 721 -24.03 13.85 -23.52
CA VAL A 721 -22.98 14.86 -23.42
C VAL A 721 -22.03 14.77 -24.61
N LYS A 722 -21.49 15.91 -25.04
CA LYS A 722 -20.51 15.95 -26.14
C LYS A 722 -19.14 15.39 -25.70
N MET A 723 -18.78 15.62 -24.45
CA MET A 723 -17.51 15.21 -23.86
C MET A 723 -17.69 15.10 -22.35
N LEU A 724 -17.02 14.12 -21.74
CA LEU A 724 -16.93 14.01 -20.28
C LEU A 724 -15.45 14.11 -19.89
N THR A 725 -15.08 15.19 -19.22
CA THR A 725 -13.69 15.44 -18.79
C THR A 725 -13.52 15.38 -17.28
N THR A 726 -14.54 15.79 -16.51
CA THR A 726 -14.47 15.80 -15.05
C THR A 726 -15.78 15.42 -14.40
N LEU A 727 -15.70 14.83 -13.21
CA LEU A 727 -16.83 14.56 -12.31
C LEU A 727 -16.49 15.09 -10.90
N GLY A 728 -17.49 15.63 -10.21
CA GLY A 728 -17.39 15.96 -8.79
C GLY A 728 -17.67 14.76 -7.89
N GLY A 729 -17.84 15.01 -6.59
CA GLY A 729 -18.46 14.05 -5.68
C GLY A 729 -19.88 13.74 -6.14
N GLY A 730 -20.24 12.45 -6.18
CA GLY A 730 -21.50 12.03 -6.78
C GLY A 730 -21.56 10.55 -7.15
N GLU A 731 -22.75 10.06 -7.49
CA GLU A 731 -22.95 8.81 -8.20
C GLU A 731 -23.28 9.07 -9.68
N TYR A 732 -22.62 8.32 -10.56
CA TYR A 732 -22.74 8.51 -12.00
C TYR A 732 -22.89 7.16 -12.71
N ASP A 733 -23.83 7.09 -13.65
CA ASP A 733 -24.01 6.01 -14.61
C ASP A 733 -23.63 6.52 -16.00
N ILE A 734 -22.49 6.06 -16.50
CA ILE A 734 -21.88 6.54 -17.74
C ILE A 734 -21.98 5.43 -18.76
N LEU A 735 -22.52 5.74 -19.93
CA LEU A 735 -22.66 4.81 -21.04
C LEU A 735 -22.01 5.43 -22.28
N VAL A 736 -21.14 4.66 -22.91
CA VAL A 736 -20.49 4.95 -24.18
C VAL A 736 -21.02 3.95 -25.20
N LYS A 737 -21.54 4.44 -26.31
CA LYS A 737 -22.02 3.64 -27.44
C LYS A 737 -21.34 4.06 -28.73
N GLU A 738 -20.75 3.11 -29.43
CA GLU A 738 -20.31 3.28 -30.81
C GLU A 738 -21.54 3.49 -31.71
N LYS A 739 -21.34 4.17 -32.83
CA LYS A 739 -22.42 4.48 -33.79
C LYS A 739 -22.69 3.34 -34.74
#